data_AF-A0A8K0AFP5-F1
#
_entry.id   AF-A0A8K0AFP5-F1
#
_cell.length_a   1.000
_cell.length_b   1.000
_cell.length_c   1.000
_cell.angle_alpha   90.00
_cell.angle_beta   90.00
_cell.angle_gamma   90.00
#
_symmetry.space_group_name_H-M   'P 1'
#
loop_
_entity.id
_entity.type
_entity.pdbx_description
1 polymer ?
#
loop_
_entity_poly.entity_id
_entity_poly.type
_entity_poly.pdbx_seq_one_letter_code
_entity_poly.pdbx_strand_id
1 'polypeptide(L)'
;MSTMMQAVALLLLVVAHIGNADSNAAVQQDFQLLCSTPDYAVTLSPAWVVVSTTVFDLSLTTAKIRARHRLLKYFRGANDQGVEMPVPTDSVIQTYVPSDLFREVTLAMGIPTNVWENIPKPLDSKVRIDKIPRNIGYIRNLKNRAALGFSAEREAKKLFAALKKSGDPFSDDDYYYIMQTKSPENGRTITQVAVFALSDRTLDIYSQAEGIEKTIRLRTPACVQKISPEEWQKMEERSQKNVDAEVDLTRVEAGENYCNDPLCPEYNVVQKYDSPLEKREYTSTMSLVFAAAPTCHLRAAFGMAQRAIYDKLNAAGLMKGKPFQVFGAVRGQIHQIKAGEDECNKVFTQAIPVPEAALASEKLPDGPNQEPYDQDVVLDLKVHRRDYVGPITYYARHFGGYADEKEIYRQGKDLMEDLDRRGLCYFPNTLEFVEYNRASRLFDRHNEVAFYALPAGSCKPEKPSWFIPMNLDLPSRSDETNPLDMLLPSLDDLCRNNDCVKRQSVRRFENFVEEKLETPGSSVCATQKYCTSVREASKQAISKLLSYFNGYNKQQKRMDMPRPLFHYINLTSNAKPGCDKEMMTCSFVPKRFAADPPAPADKDIMMFGATELNGYTMPYGDLNDKDIVRTMIGFNKTLAGLEKFGIAYDKLTFGIMQYFAPGEEFTYNALFVPKLQKGIVVPEEELAEATVAAKEESHQLHSFVKDLGDNIQEIRMNPKLYACVDVESCNDFFTRNTMVALHDYFAGNNDGNVNLGSLSPMFYHTTRPKIEGCSHGLASCSAIPEKFYENTPQPSDERVTIFNATEMSTASYATTVQERPFGKEEWRAILTNFGKTLTEKGLLFSERAAFFFKESHMFDKSDEPMYVAFWKKDAESDSEMAAEEDKEMPTEGPADEKKEDDEKAQEMPTALSDASSNTAMPDQADDAAVPATEAAAAGSSAETEER
;
A
#
# COMPACT_ATOMS: atom_id res chain seq x y z
N MET A 1 3.38 -42.74 -54.81
CA MET A 1 2.03 -42.88 -54.23
C MET A 1 2.01 -43.73 -52.97
N SER A 2 2.31 -45.05 -53.00
CA SER A 2 2.22 -45.92 -51.80
C SER A 2 2.91 -45.36 -50.55
N THR A 3 4.16 -44.91 -50.65
CA THR A 3 4.92 -44.27 -49.55
C THR A 3 4.25 -43.00 -48.99
N MET A 4 3.57 -42.22 -49.84
CA MET A 4 2.86 -41.00 -49.43
C MET A 4 1.56 -41.33 -48.68
N MET A 5 0.85 -42.39 -49.10
CA MET A 5 -0.28 -42.93 -48.32
C MET A 5 0.17 -43.53 -46.99
N GLN A 6 1.31 -44.21 -46.94
CA GLN A 6 1.87 -44.71 -45.68
C GLN A 6 2.25 -43.56 -44.73
N ALA A 7 2.86 -42.48 -45.22
CA ALA A 7 3.17 -41.30 -44.40
C ALA A 7 1.88 -40.64 -43.84
N VAL A 8 0.84 -40.48 -44.66
CA VAL A 8 -0.46 -39.93 -44.22
C VAL A 8 -1.16 -40.88 -43.23
N ALA A 9 -1.12 -42.19 -43.46
CA ALA A 9 -1.68 -43.18 -42.54
C ALA A 9 -0.94 -43.20 -41.19
N LEU A 10 0.39 -43.03 -41.18
CA LEU A 10 1.17 -42.91 -39.95
C LEU A 10 0.81 -41.62 -39.20
N LEU A 11 0.65 -40.49 -39.90
CA LEU A 11 0.18 -39.23 -39.32
C LEU A 11 -1.20 -39.39 -38.65
N LEU A 12 -2.13 -40.06 -39.34
CA LEU A 12 -3.49 -40.31 -38.83
C LEU A 12 -3.51 -41.29 -37.65
N LEU A 13 -2.65 -42.31 -37.63
CA LEU A 13 -2.48 -43.23 -36.51
C LEU A 13 -1.87 -42.54 -35.28
N VAL A 14 -0.87 -41.67 -35.47
CA VAL A 14 -0.31 -40.84 -34.39
C VAL A 14 -1.37 -39.88 -33.83
N VAL A 15 -2.19 -39.25 -34.69
CA VAL A 15 -3.32 -38.42 -34.26
C VAL A 15 -4.37 -39.24 -33.49
N ALA A 16 -4.65 -40.49 -33.89
CA ALA A 16 -5.62 -41.35 -33.22
C ALA A 16 -5.14 -41.86 -31.84
N HIS A 17 -3.87 -42.25 -31.70
CA HIS A 17 -3.31 -42.73 -30.42
C HIS A 17 -3.12 -41.63 -29.35
N ILE A 18 -3.25 -40.36 -29.70
CA ILE A 18 -3.26 -39.24 -28.74
C ILE A 18 -4.64 -39.06 -28.08
N GLY A 19 -5.69 -39.73 -28.58
CA GLY A 19 -7.09 -39.42 -28.26
C GLY A 19 -7.77 -40.18 -27.12
N ASN A 20 -7.10 -41.08 -26.38
CA ASN A 20 -7.80 -41.98 -25.45
C ASN A 20 -6.99 -42.31 -24.16
N ALA A 21 -6.97 -41.37 -23.22
CA ALA A 21 -6.40 -41.54 -21.87
C ALA A 21 -6.99 -40.51 -20.86
N ASP A 22 -8.32 -40.40 -20.81
CA ASP A 22 -9.02 -39.48 -19.88
C ASP A 22 -9.66 -40.27 -18.72
N SER A 23 -9.24 -40.05 -17.48
CA SER A 23 -9.91 -40.61 -16.29
C SER A 23 -9.80 -39.70 -15.04
N ASN A 24 -10.93 -39.08 -14.69
CA ASN A 24 -11.35 -38.73 -13.33
C ASN A 24 -10.39 -37.94 -12.41
N ALA A 25 -9.84 -36.82 -12.90
CA ALA A 25 -9.36 -35.72 -12.05
C ALA A 25 -9.39 -34.38 -12.83
N ALA A 26 -10.57 -33.95 -13.28
CA ALA A 26 -10.71 -32.73 -14.06
C ALA A 26 -10.76 -31.49 -13.14
N VAL A 27 -9.76 -30.61 -13.24
CA VAL A 27 -9.85 -29.23 -12.73
C VAL A 27 -10.78 -28.47 -13.67
N GLN A 28 -12.06 -28.39 -13.31
CA GLN A 28 -13.03 -27.53 -13.97
C GLN A 28 -12.82 -26.08 -13.51
N GLN A 29 -12.80 -25.13 -14.44
CA GLN A 29 -12.76 -23.71 -14.10
C GLN A 29 -14.18 -23.18 -13.90
N ASP A 30 -14.57 -22.97 -12.65
CA ASP A 30 -15.88 -22.41 -12.31
C ASP A 30 -15.87 -20.88 -12.42
N PHE A 31 -16.11 -20.40 -13.64
CA PHE A 31 -16.29 -18.97 -13.95
C PHE A 31 -17.64 -18.47 -13.41
N GLN A 32 -17.61 -17.54 -12.46
CA GLN A 32 -18.84 -16.93 -11.94
C GLN A 32 -19.38 -15.91 -12.96
N LEU A 33 -20.60 -16.14 -13.47
CA LEU A 33 -21.30 -15.17 -14.29
C LEU A 33 -21.71 -13.96 -13.44
N LEU A 34 -21.19 -12.77 -13.76
CA LEU A 34 -21.56 -11.51 -13.12
C LEU A 34 -22.77 -10.87 -13.83
N CYS A 35 -22.75 -10.83 -15.16
CA CYS A 35 -23.85 -10.30 -15.97
C CYS A 35 -23.80 -10.81 -17.42
N SER A 36 -24.85 -10.51 -18.21
CA SER A 36 -24.85 -10.77 -19.65
C SER A 36 -25.61 -9.72 -20.45
N THR A 37 -25.05 -9.35 -21.60
CA THR A 37 -25.71 -8.60 -22.67
C THR A 37 -26.10 -9.56 -23.82
N PRO A 38 -26.87 -9.12 -24.83
CA PRO A 38 -27.12 -9.92 -26.03
C PRO A 38 -25.86 -10.27 -26.85
N ASP A 39 -24.73 -9.56 -26.63
CA ASP A 39 -23.49 -9.72 -27.38
C ASP A 39 -22.35 -10.43 -26.59
N TYR A 40 -22.34 -10.37 -25.26
CA TYR A 40 -21.30 -10.98 -24.42
C TYR A 40 -21.76 -11.18 -22.97
N ALA A 41 -21.15 -12.14 -22.29
CA ALA A 41 -21.19 -12.28 -20.84
C ALA A 41 -20.03 -11.52 -20.18
N VAL A 42 -20.17 -11.19 -18.90
CA VAL A 42 -19.10 -10.73 -18.02
C VAL A 42 -18.95 -11.76 -16.90
N THR A 43 -17.73 -12.25 -16.69
CA THR A 43 -17.44 -13.32 -15.74
C THR A 43 -16.26 -12.98 -14.84
N LEU A 44 -16.34 -13.39 -13.57
CA LEU A 44 -15.21 -13.44 -12.65
C LEU A 44 -14.55 -14.82 -12.69
N SER A 45 -13.24 -14.84 -12.94
CA SER A 45 -12.38 -16.02 -12.86
C SER A 45 -11.65 -16.01 -11.52
N PRO A 46 -11.60 -17.12 -10.76
CA PRO A 46 -10.77 -17.20 -9.55
C PRO A 46 -9.27 -17.12 -9.88
N ALA A 47 -8.45 -16.89 -8.85
CA ALA A 47 -7.00 -17.03 -8.97
C ALA A 47 -6.62 -18.50 -9.21
N TRP A 48 -5.64 -18.76 -10.08
CA TRP A 48 -5.29 -20.11 -10.50
C TRP A 48 -3.84 -20.20 -11.01
N VAL A 49 -3.26 -21.40 -10.93
CA VAL A 49 -1.91 -21.69 -11.44
C VAL A 49 -2.01 -22.46 -12.75
N VAL A 50 -1.26 -22.00 -13.76
CA VAL A 50 -1.19 -22.65 -15.07
C VAL A 50 0.24 -23.07 -15.42
N VAL A 51 0.34 -24.13 -16.20
CA VAL A 51 1.52 -24.40 -17.01
C VAL A 51 1.26 -23.88 -18.43
N SER A 52 2.17 -23.04 -18.92
CA SER A 52 2.02 -22.31 -20.19
C SER A 52 3.21 -22.54 -21.11
N THR A 53 3.00 -22.34 -22.42
CA THR A 53 4.11 -22.31 -23.37
C THR A 53 3.76 -21.55 -24.66
N THR A 54 4.71 -20.77 -25.15
CA THR A 54 4.56 -19.93 -26.34
C THR A 54 5.16 -20.57 -27.59
N VAL A 55 4.49 -20.38 -28.72
CA VAL A 55 4.91 -20.85 -30.05
C VAL A 55 4.55 -19.78 -31.10
N PHE A 56 5.53 -19.42 -31.94
CA PHE A 56 5.31 -18.55 -33.10
C PHE A 56 4.96 -19.38 -34.34
N ASP A 57 3.84 -19.05 -35.01
CA ASP A 57 3.27 -19.84 -36.10
C ASP A 57 2.47 -18.97 -37.10
N LEU A 58 2.22 -19.48 -38.30
CA LEU A 58 1.30 -18.88 -39.28
C LEU A 58 -0.18 -19.21 -38.96
N SER A 59 -0.43 -20.24 -38.15
CA SER A 59 -1.79 -20.70 -37.81
C SER A 59 -1.94 -21.11 -36.35
N LEU A 60 -3.03 -20.66 -35.74
CA LEU A 60 -3.46 -21.03 -34.38
C LEU A 60 -3.59 -22.55 -34.20
N THR A 61 -3.93 -23.30 -35.26
CA THR A 61 -4.10 -24.76 -35.19
C THR A 61 -2.74 -25.47 -35.07
N THR A 62 -1.76 -25.12 -35.91
CA THR A 62 -0.40 -25.67 -35.86
C THR A 62 0.33 -25.23 -34.61
N ALA A 63 0.14 -23.97 -34.16
CA ALA A 63 0.64 -23.49 -32.89
C ALA A 63 0.11 -24.32 -31.71
N LYS A 64 -1.22 -24.49 -31.62
CA LYS A 64 -1.86 -25.30 -30.57
C LYS A 64 -1.32 -26.73 -30.54
N ILE A 65 -1.13 -27.37 -31.70
CA ILE A 65 -0.60 -28.74 -31.77
C ILE A 65 0.83 -28.81 -31.23
N ARG A 66 1.71 -27.88 -31.65
CA ARG A 66 3.10 -27.83 -31.17
C ARG A 66 3.18 -27.51 -29.67
N ALA A 67 2.43 -26.52 -29.20
CA ALA A 67 2.35 -26.15 -27.80
C ALA A 67 1.77 -27.27 -26.93
N ARG A 68 0.66 -27.91 -27.34
CA ARG A 68 0.05 -29.04 -26.62
C ARG A 68 0.99 -30.24 -26.57
N HIS A 69 1.75 -30.53 -27.62
CA HIS A 69 2.75 -31.60 -27.58
C HIS A 69 3.85 -31.32 -26.55
N ARG A 70 4.25 -30.05 -26.37
CA ARG A 70 5.22 -29.65 -25.33
C ARG A 70 4.63 -29.79 -23.92
N LEU A 71 3.46 -29.22 -23.65
CA LEU A 71 2.79 -29.33 -22.34
C LEU A 71 2.48 -30.79 -21.96
N LEU A 72 2.07 -31.63 -22.93
CA LEU A 72 1.81 -33.05 -22.70
C LEU A 72 3.05 -33.85 -22.26
N LYS A 73 4.28 -33.35 -22.47
CA LYS A 73 5.48 -33.95 -21.86
C LYS A 73 5.59 -33.60 -20.38
N TYR A 74 5.37 -32.34 -20.03
CA TYR A 74 5.42 -31.87 -18.64
C TYR A 74 4.43 -32.64 -17.74
N PHE A 75 3.19 -32.84 -18.19
CA PHE A 75 2.19 -33.67 -17.49
C PHE A 75 2.56 -35.17 -17.44
N ARG A 76 3.51 -35.64 -18.25
CA ARG A 76 3.99 -37.04 -18.30
C ARG A 76 5.42 -37.14 -17.77
N GLY A 77 5.70 -36.53 -16.62
CA GLY A 77 6.98 -36.64 -15.92
C GLY A 77 8.16 -35.90 -16.54
N ALA A 78 8.00 -35.06 -17.58
CA ALA A 78 9.08 -34.21 -18.09
C ALA A 78 9.26 -32.93 -17.23
N ASN A 79 9.38 -33.14 -15.93
CA ASN A 79 9.58 -32.16 -14.87
C ASN A 79 10.67 -32.68 -13.90
N ASP A 80 11.26 -31.81 -13.09
CA ASP A 80 12.41 -32.11 -12.24
C ASP A 80 12.20 -33.25 -11.23
N GLN A 81 10.96 -33.45 -10.77
CA GLN A 81 10.57 -34.50 -9.84
C GLN A 81 10.09 -35.80 -10.53
N GLY A 82 9.99 -35.81 -11.87
CA GLY A 82 9.51 -36.97 -12.65
C GLY A 82 8.02 -37.30 -12.46
N VAL A 83 7.23 -36.38 -11.90
CA VAL A 83 5.83 -36.63 -11.48
C VAL A 83 4.89 -36.62 -12.68
N GLU A 84 4.13 -37.70 -12.89
CA GLU A 84 3.00 -37.70 -13.82
C GLU A 84 1.77 -37.02 -13.18
N MET A 85 1.05 -36.22 -13.96
CA MET A 85 -0.09 -35.42 -13.53
C MET A 85 -1.27 -35.62 -14.49
N PRO A 86 -2.53 -35.65 -14.01
CA PRO A 86 -3.69 -35.72 -14.90
C PRO A 86 -3.72 -34.50 -15.84
N VAL A 87 -3.80 -34.78 -17.14
CA VAL A 87 -3.88 -33.73 -18.17
C VAL A 87 -5.28 -33.09 -18.09
N PRO A 88 -5.41 -31.76 -17.92
CA PRO A 88 -6.71 -31.12 -17.90
C PRO A 88 -7.40 -31.24 -19.27
N THR A 89 -8.72 -31.44 -19.23
CA THR A 89 -9.59 -31.38 -20.41
C THR A 89 -9.63 -29.98 -21.00
N ASP A 90 -9.42 -29.00 -20.13
CA ASP A 90 -9.66 -27.58 -20.37
C ASP A 90 -8.34 -26.86 -20.68
N SER A 91 -8.38 -25.91 -21.60
CA SER A 91 -7.19 -25.16 -22.03
C SER A 91 -7.57 -23.79 -22.58
N VAL A 92 -6.68 -22.82 -22.37
CA VAL A 92 -6.85 -21.45 -22.87
C VAL A 92 -5.70 -21.12 -23.82
N ILE A 93 -6.01 -20.49 -24.95
CA ILE A 93 -5.03 -19.96 -25.90
C ILE A 93 -5.05 -18.43 -25.80
N GLN A 94 -3.89 -17.83 -25.61
CA GLN A 94 -3.65 -16.38 -25.67
C GLN A 94 -3.03 -16.03 -27.03
N THR A 95 -3.52 -14.96 -27.64
CA THR A 95 -3.05 -14.41 -28.93
C THR A 95 -3.55 -12.98 -29.03
N TYR A 96 -2.90 -12.13 -29.83
CA TYR A 96 -3.44 -10.83 -30.22
C TYR A 96 -4.02 -10.87 -31.64
N VAL A 97 -4.70 -9.80 -32.08
CA VAL A 97 -5.09 -9.63 -33.49
C VAL A 97 -3.84 -9.29 -34.30
N PRO A 98 -3.43 -10.11 -35.28
CA PRO A 98 -2.09 -10.00 -35.88
C PRO A 98 -1.92 -8.75 -36.74
N SER A 99 -0.84 -8.02 -36.49
CA SER A 99 -0.16 -7.14 -37.43
C SER A 99 0.65 -7.92 -38.47
N ASP A 100 1.29 -9.01 -38.03
CA ASP A 100 2.40 -9.67 -38.74
C ASP A 100 2.05 -11.06 -39.30
N LEU A 101 2.94 -11.56 -40.17
CA LEU A 101 2.81 -12.85 -40.83
C LEU A 101 2.87 -14.03 -39.84
N PHE A 102 3.75 -13.94 -38.84
CA PHE A 102 3.84 -14.89 -37.73
C PHE A 102 3.11 -14.34 -36.51
N ARG A 103 2.39 -15.20 -35.81
CA ARG A 103 1.62 -14.86 -34.61
C ARG A 103 2.26 -15.48 -33.39
N GLU A 104 2.35 -14.73 -32.30
CA GLU A 104 2.57 -15.30 -30.98
C GLU A 104 1.31 -16.04 -30.51
N VAL A 105 1.48 -17.28 -30.05
CA VAL A 105 0.39 -18.10 -29.54
C VAL A 105 0.86 -18.83 -28.28
N THR A 106 0.35 -18.41 -27.12
CA THR A 106 0.61 -19.09 -25.84
C THR A 106 -0.54 -20.03 -25.53
N LEU A 107 -0.25 -21.30 -25.30
CA LEU A 107 -1.21 -22.27 -24.77
C LEU A 107 -0.99 -22.41 -23.27
N ALA A 108 -2.07 -22.34 -22.49
CA ALA A 108 -2.07 -22.58 -21.05
C ALA A 108 -3.01 -23.73 -20.66
N MET A 109 -2.64 -24.44 -19.61
CA MET A 109 -3.36 -25.56 -18.99
C MET A 109 -3.31 -25.42 -17.48
N GLY A 110 -4.43 -25.60 -16.79
CA GLY A 110 -4.47 -25.55 -15.32
C GLY A 110 -3.64 -26.67 -14.69
N ILE A 111 -2.88 -26.34 -13.64
CA ILE A 111 -2.14 -27.34 -12.86
C ILE A 111 -3.09 -27.92 -11.78
N PRO A 112 -3.13 -29.26 -11.55
CA PRO A 112 -3.94 -29.87 -10.50
C PRO A 112 -3.68 -29.26 -9.12
N THR A 113 -4.75 -28.92 -8.40
CA THR A 113 -4.66 -28.27 -7.08
C THR A 113 -3.91 -29.11 -6.05
N ASN A 114 -3.98 -30.44 -6.17
CA ASN A 114 -3.30 -31.39 -5.30
C ASN A 114 -1.76 -31.45 -5.47
N VAL A 115 -1.17 -30.63 -6.34
CA VAL A 115 0.30 -30.43 -6.41
C VAL A 115 0.72 -28.97 -6.19
N TRP A 116 -0.21 -28.05 -5.84
CA TRP A 116 0.10 -26.62 -5.73
C TRP A 116 1.11 -26.29 -4.61
N GLU A 117 1.20 -27.12 -3.57
CA GLU A 117 2.19 -26.99 -2.48
C GLU A 117 3.62 -27.31 -2.92
N ASN A 118 3.80 -28.07 -4.00
CA ASN A 118 5.09 -28.48 -4.54
C ASN A 118 4.95 -28.75 -6.05
N ILE A 119 4.82 -27.68 -6.84
CA ILE A 119 4.68 -27.79 -8.30
C ILE A 119 6.05 -28.13 -8.90
N PRO A 120 6.18 -29.26 -9.62
CA PRO A 120 7.47 -29.69 -10.16
C PRO A 120 7.88 -28.79 -11.34
N LYS A 121 9.17 -28.46 -11.44
CA LYS A 121 9.69 -27.48 -12.41
C LYS A 121 9.83 -28.11 -13.80
N PRO A 122 9.42 -27.44 -14.89
CA PRO A 122 9.53 -28.01 -16.24
C PRO A 122 10.99 -28.20 -16.69
N LEU A 123 11.28 -29.34 -17.36
CA LEU A 123 12.61 -29.60 -17.93
C LEU A 123 12.83 -28.98 -19.32
N ASP A 124 11.76 -28.60 -20.04
CA ASP A 124 11.83 -27.81 -21.27
C ASP A 124 11.73 -26.33 -20.87
N SER A 125 12.81 -25.55 -21.06
CA SER A 125 12.90 -24.14 -20.62
C SER A 125 11.89 -23.21 -21.31
N LYS A 126 11.18 -23.68 -22.34
CA LYS A 126 10.10 -22.95 -23.02
C LYS A 126 8.72 -23.28 -22.44
N VAL A 127 8.63 -24.18 -21.47
CA VAL A 127 7.47 -24.38 -20.60
C VAL A 127 7.63 -23.53 -19.35
N ARG A 128 6.58 -22.82 -18.95
CA ARG A 128 6.57 -21.88 -17.84
C ARG A 128 5.44 -22.22 -16.87
N ILE A 129 5.60 -21.83 -15.61
CA ILE A 129 4.52 -21.80 -14.63
C ILE A 129 4.15 -20.33 -14.43
N ASP A 130 2.87 -20.00 -14.51
CA ASP A 130 2.36 -18.65 -14.25
C ASP A 130 1.26 -18.70 -13.19
N LYS A 131 1.37 -17.84 -12.17
CA LYS A 131 0.31 -17.56 -11.19
C LYS A 131 -0.58 -16.44 -11.75
N ILE A 132 -1.86 -16.75 -11.95
CA ILE A 132 -2.84 -15.82 -12.54
C ILE A 132 -3.74 -15.29 -11.43
N PRO A 133 -3.80 -13.97 -11.20
CA PRO A 133 -4.70 -13.38 -10.22
C PRO A 133 -6.16 -13.55 -10.65
N ARG A 134 -7.06 -13.46 -9.67
CA ARG A 134 -8.51 -13.32 -9.90
C ARG A 134 -8.76 -12.14 -10.86
N ASN A 135 -9.68 -12.34 -11.81
CA ASN A 135 -9.84 -11.44 -12.94
C ASN A 135 -11.25 -11.45 -13.53
N ILE A 136 -11.68 -10.32 -14.08
CA ILE A 136 -12.91 -10.16 -14.84
C ILE A 136 -12.58 -10.20 -16.35
N GLY A 137 -13.35 -11.01 -17.07
CA GLY A 137 -13.29 -11.12 -18.53
C GLY A 137 -14.65 -10.95 -19.19
N TYR A 138 -14.63 -10.43 -20.42
CA TYR A 138 -15.78 -10.41 -21.33
C TYR A 138 -15.76 -11.70 -22.16
N ILE A 139 -16.86 -12.48 -22.18
CA ILE A 139 -16.89 -13.80 -22.84
C ILE A 139 -17.99 -13.89 -23.91
N ARG A 140 -17.67 -14.50 -25.06
CA ARG A 140 -18.60 -14.73 -26.19
C ARG A 140 -18.48 -16.17 -26.75
N ASN A 141 -19.58 -16.92 -26.67
CA ASN A 141 -19.66 -18.33 -27.10
C ASN A 141 -19.59 -18.49 -28.64
N LEU A 142 -18.76 -19.41 -29.14
CA LEU A 142 -18.75 -19.78 -30.57
C LEU A 142 -19.90 -20.74 -30.89
N LYS A 143 -20.74 -20.38 -31.87
CA LYS A 143 -21.87 -21.21 -32.33
C LYS A 143 -21.48 -22.32 -33.33
N ASN A 144 -20.23 -22.31 -33.84
CA ASN A 144 -19.77 -23.20 -34.92
C ASN A 144 -18.72 -24.22 -34.44
N ARG A 145 -18.82 -25.48 -34.89
CA ARG A 145 -17.88 -26.57 -34.54
C ARG A 145 -16.43 -26.36 -35.00
N ALA A 146 -16.21 -25.54 -36.03
CA ALA A 146 -14.87 -25.17 -36.50
C ALA A 146 -14.31 -24.04 -35.62
N ALA A 147 -13.80 -24.38 -34.44
CA ALA A 147 -13.64 -23.46 -33.31
C ALA A 147 -12.28 -22.74 -33.17
N LEU A 148 -11.33 -22.96 -34.10
CA LEU A 148 -9.99 -22.35 -34.08
C LEU A 148 -9.68 -21.65 -35.42
N GLY A 149 -8.71 -20.72 -35.39
CA GLY A 149 -8.39 -19.87 -36.55
C GLY A 149 -9.45 -18.80 -36.81
N PHE A 150 -9.75 -18.57 -38.10
CA PHE A 150 -10.63 -17.50 -38.61
C PHE A 150 -11.98 -17.37 -37.87
N SER A 151 -12.59 -18.47 -37.40
CA SER A 151 -13.82 -18.43 -36.61
C SER A 151 -13.65 -17.66 -35.30
N ALA A 152 -12.57 -17.92 -34.56
CA ALA A 152 -12.28 -17.27 -33.29
C ALA A 152 -11.88 -15.81 -33.51
N GLU A 153 -11.00 -15.54 -34.48
CA GLU A 153 -10.61 -14.17 -34.88
C GLU A 153 -11.82 -13.30 -35.23
N ARG A 154 -12.81 -13.86 -35.92
CA ARG A 154 -14.03 -13.14 -36.31
C ARG A 154 -14.95 -12.86 -35.12
N GLU A 155 -15.10 -13.79 -34.17
CA GLU A 155 -15.89 -13.51 -32.96
C GLU A 155 -15.12 -12.61 -31.97
N ALA A 156 -13.78 -12.63 -31.96
CA ALA A 156 -12.94 -11.66 -31.23
C ALA A 156 -13.12 -10.24 -31.77
N LYS A 157 -13.02 -10.04 -33.10
CA LYS A 157 -13.27 -8.74 -33.75
C LYS A 157 -14.69 -8.22 -33.50
N LYS A 158 -15.69 -9.11 -33.41
CA LYS A 158 -17.05 -8.75 -32.97
C LYS A 158 -17.13 -8.38 -31.50
N LEU A 159 -16.42 -9.08 -30.63
CA LEU A 159 -16.37 -8.78 -29.19
C LEU A 159 -15.75 -7.40 -28.95
N PHE A 160 -14.57 -7.12 -29.50
CA PHE A 160 -13.97 -5.78 -29.46
C PHE A 160 -14.89 -4.69 -30.04
N ALA A 161 -15.59 -4.96 -31.14
CA ALA A 161 -16.57 -4.02 -31.70
C ALA A 161 -17.80 -3.80 -30.79
N ALA A 162 -18.24 -4.82 -30.05
CA ALA A 162 -19.31 -4.70 -29.08
C ALA A 162 -18.88 -3.90 -27.84
N LEU A 163 -17.68 -4.14 -27.30
CA LEU A 163 -17.13 -3.40 -26.16
C LEU A 163 -16.87 -1.92 -26.50
N LYS A 164 -16.27 -1.65 -27.67
CA LYS A 164 -16.10 -0.28 -28.20
C LYS A 164 -17.43 0.43 -28.46
N LYS A 165 -18.54 -0.31 -28.65
CA LYS A 165 -19.90 0.24 -28.81
C LYS A 165 -20.63 0.45 -27.48
N SER A 166 -20.41 -0.38 -26.45
CA SER A 166 -21.00 -0.20 -25.12
C SER A 166 -20.25 0.83 -24.27
N GLY A 167 -19.00 1.15 -24.62
CA GLY A 167 -18.13 2.00 -23.79
C GLY A 167 -17.51 1.25 -22.62
N ASP A 168 -17.40 -0.08 -22.74
CA ASP A 168 -16.82 -0.95 -21.72
C ASP A 168 -15.28 -0.82 -21.66
N PRO A 169 -14.67 -0.80 -20.46
CA PRO A 169 -13.22 -0.71 -20.31
C PRO A 169 -12.51 -2.05 -20.57
N PHE A 170 -11.56 -2.04 -21.50
CA PHE A 170 -10.59 -3.12 -21.77
C PHE A 170 -9.27 -2.46 -22.24
N SER A 171 -8.20 -3.25 -22.46
CA SER A 171 -6.90 -2.70 -22.88
C SER A 171 -6.76 -2.56 -24.41
N ASP A 172 -6.16 -1.47 -24.88
CA ASP A 172 -5.94 -1.17 -26.30
C ASP A 172 -4.73 -1.91 -26.90
N ASP A 173 -4.64 -3.22 -26.68
CA ASP A 173 -3.57 -4.09 -27.20
C ASP A 173 -4.07 -5.33 -27.95
N ASP A 174 -5.38 -5.40 -28.23
CA ASP A 174 -6.06 -6.41 -29.03
C ASP A 174 -5.77 -7.89 -28.62
N TYR A 175 -5.29 -8.12 -27.38
CA TYR A 175 -5.16 -9.46 -26.80
C TYR A 175 -6.53 -10.10 -26.56
N TYR A 176 -6.70 -11.33 -27.05
CA TYR A 176 -7.89 -12.14 -26.83
C TYR A 176 -7.55 -13.60 -26.54
N TYR A 177 -8.51 -14.26 -25.93
CA TYR A 177 -8.39 -15.59 -25.38
C TYR A 177 -9.34 -16.54 -26.09
N ILE A 178 -8.89 -17.76 -26.38
CA ILE A 178 -9.75 -18.85 -26.88
C ILE A 178 -9.79 -19.92 -25.80
N MET A 179 -10.88 -19.93 -25.05
CA MET A 179 -11.13 -20.87 -23.95
C MET A 179 -11.81 -22.11 -24.53
N GLN A 180 -11.27 -23.29 -24.23
CA GLN A 180 -11.81 -24.57 -24.70
C GLN A 180 -11.95 -25.54 -23.53
N THR A 181 -13.19 -25.82 -23.16
CA THR A 181 -13.57 -26.66 -22.01
C THR A 181 -14.46 -27.82 -22.47
N LYS A 182 -14.58 -28.90 -21.69
CA LYS A 182 -15.59 -29.95 -21.96
C LYS A 182 -16.90 -29.67 -21.23
N SER A 183 -18.03 -29.74 -21.95
CA SER A 183 -19.37 -29.67 -21.36
C SER A 183 -19.62 -30.87 -20.44
N PRO A 184 -19.96 -30.68 -19.15
CA PRO A 184 -20.25 -31.79 -18.23
C PRO A 184 -21.45 -32.64 -18.67
N GLU A 185 -22.47 -32.02 -19.27
CA GLU A 185 -23.72 -32.68 -19.69
C GLU A 185 -23.54 -33.71 -20.83
N ASN A 186 -22.57 -33.48 -21.72
CA ASN A 186 -22.53 -34.15 -23.03
C ASN A 186 -21.13 -34.35 -23.61
N GLY A 187 -20.06 -34.00 -22.87
CA GLY A 187 -18.66 -34.20 -23.23
C GLY A 187 -18.14 -33.37 -24.41
N ARG A 188 -18.98 -32.58 -25.09
CA ARG A 188 -18.56 -31.78 -26.25
C ARG A 188 -17.66 -30.64 -25.80
N THR A 189 -16.63 -30.34 -26.59
CA THR A 189 -15.83 -29.15 -26.41
C THR A 189 -16.67 -27.90 -26.66
N ILE A 190 -16.90 -27.12 -25.60
CA ILE A 190 -17.37 -25.74 -25.69
C ILE A 190 -16.16 -24.90 -26.14
N THR A 191 -16.39 -23.82 -26.89
CA THR A 191 -15.34 -22.84 -27.18
C THR A 191 -15.90 -21.45 -27.10
N GLN A 192 -15.13 -20.56 -26.48
CA GLN A 192 -15.50 -19.19 -26.20
C GLN A 192 -14.34 -18.29 -26.59
N VAL A 193 -14.62 -17.10 -27.12
CA VAL A 193 -13.64 -16.01 -27.10
C VAL A 193 -13.81 -15.26 -25.80
N ALA A 194 -12.70 -14.87 -25.17
CA ALA A 194 -12.72 -13.87 -24.11
C ALA A 194 -11.76 -12.71 -24.37
N VAL A 195 -12.05 -11.55 -23.75
CA VAL A 195 -11.18 -10.37 -23.70
C VAL A 195 -11.00 -9.99 -22.23
N PHE A 196 -9.77 -9.70 -21.82
CA PHE A 196 -9.46 -9.29 -20.44
C PHE A 196 -10.00 -7.89 -20.16
N ALA A 197 -10.71 -7.73 -19.05
CA ALA A 197 -11.14 -6.43 -18.56
C ALA A 197 -10.18 -5.91 -17.47
N LEU A 198 -10.05 -6.67 -16.39
CA LEU A 198 -9.38 -6.24 -15.17
C LEU A 198 -8.96 -7.45 -14.31
N SER A 199 -7.83 -7.37 -13.60
CA SER A 199 -7.47 -8.26 -12.49
C SER A 199 -7.41 -7.50 -11.16
N ASP A 200 -7.44 -8.23 -10.05
CA ASP A 200 -7.20 -7.69 -8.69
C ASP A 200 -5.99 -6.74 -8.64
N ARG A 201 -4.85 -7.16 -9.21
CA ARG A 201 -3.63 -6.35 -9.31
C ARG A 201 -3.89 -5.00 -9.99
N THR A 202 -4.56 -5.01 -11.14
CA THR A 202 -4.85 -3.77 -11.87
C THR A 202 -5.93 -2.94 -11.19
N LEU A 203 -6.93 -3.56 -10.56
CA LEU A 203 -7.94 -2.88 -9.76
C LEU A 203 -7.26 -2.11 -8.61
N ASP A 204 -6.33 -2.74 -7.92
CA ASP A 204 -5.53 -2.16 -6.85
C ASP A 204 -4.67 -0.99 -7.35
N ILE A 205 -3.87 -1.19 -8.41
CA ILE A 205 -3.05 -0.11 -9.01
C ILE A 205 -3.93 1.07 -9.44
N TYR A 206 -5.11 0.84 -10.05
CA TYR A 206 -6.06 1.92 -10.34
C TYR A 206 -6.65 2.55 -9.07
N SER A 207 -6.93 1.77 -8.02
CA SER A 207 -7.50 2.27 -6.76
C SER A 207 -6.53 3.18 -5.99
N GLN A 208 -5.24 2.84 -6.00
CA GLN A 208 -4.16 3.69 -5.46
C GLN A 208 -3.90 4.93 -6.35
N ALA A 209 -4.13 4.82 -7.67
CA ALA A 209 -3.97 5.91 -8.63
C ALA A 209 -5.16 6.90 -8.71
N GLU A 210 -6.39 6.43 -8.51
CA GLU A 210 -7.62 7.17 -8.82
C GLU A 210 -8.65 7.17 -7.67
N GLY A 211 -8.45 6.36 -6.62
CA GLY A 211 -9.43 6.08 -5.57
C GLY A 211 -10.38 4.94 -5.96
N ILE A 212 -10.79 4.12 -4.98
CA ILE A 212 -11.60 2.91 -5.20
C ILE A 212 -12.96 3.18 -5.85
N GLU A 213 -13.71 4.21 -5.41
CA GLU A 213 -15.04 4.54 -5.98
C GLU A 213 -14.94 4.92 -7.47
N LYS A 214 -14.00 5.81 -7.80
CA LYS A 214 -13.70 6.22 -9.18
C LYS A 214 -13.19 5.04 -10.01
N THR A 215 -12.40 4.15 -9.40
CA THR A 215 -11.89 2.94 -10.04
C THR A 215 -13.03 1.97 -10.38
N ILE A 216 -13.89 1.61 -9.42
CA ILE A 216 -15.06 0.76 -9.68
C ILE A 216 -15.90 1.35 -10.82
N ARG A 217 -16.16 2.67 -10.77
CA ARG A 217 -16.97 3.39 -11.75
C ARG A 217 -16.35 3.51 -13.16
N LEU A 218 -15.02 3.61 -13.29
CA LEU A 218 -14.35 3.84 -14.59
C LEU A 218 -13.66 2.60 -15.16
N ARG A 219 -13.35 1.59 -14.34
CA ARG A 219 -12.46 0.47 -14.67
C ARG A 219 -13.16 -0.89 -14.69
N THR A 220 -14.35 -1.01 -14.11
CA THR A 220 -15.14 -2.24 -14.18
C THR A 220 -16.16 -2.20 -15.33
N PRO A 221 -16.62 -3.36 -15.83
CA PRO A 221 -17.64 -3.44 -16.87
C PRO A 221 -18.93 -2.69 -16.53
N ALA A 222 -19.65 -2.19 -17.53
CA ALA A 222 -20.81 -1.29 -17.33
C ALA A 222 -21.96 -1.87 -16.45
N CYS A 223 -22.07 -3.19 -16.35
CA CYS A 223 -23.02 -3.87 -15.47
C CYS A 223 -22.54 -4.02 -14.01
N VAL A 224 -21.23 -3.92 -13.77
CA VAL A 224 -20.55 -4.08 -12.47
C VAL A 224 -20.41 -2.73 -11.75
N GLN A 225 -20.33 -1.62 -12.48
CA GLN A 225 -20.21 -0.22 -11.99
C GLN A 225 -21.32 0.25 -11.02
N LYS A 226 -22.34 -0.57 -10.73
CA LYS A 226 -23.44 -0.27 -9.80
C LYS A 226 -23.32 -0.96 -8.44
N ILE A 227 -22.36 -1.87 -8.29
CA ILE A 227 -22.09 -2.62 -7.07
C ILE A 227 -21.38 -1.68 -6.08
N SER A 228 -21.79 -1.67 -4.81
CA SER A 228 -21.15 -0.82 -3.79
C SER A 228 -19.75 -1.33 -3.42
N PRO A 229 -18.84 -0.51 -2.87
CA PRO A 229 -17.54 -0.97 -2.40
C PRO A 229 -17.65 -2.10 -1.36
N GLU A 230 -18.66 -2.08 -0.49
CA GLU A 230 -18.92 -3.10 0.51
C GLU A 230 -19.53 -4.38 -0.09
N GLU A 231 -20.27 -4.28 -1.19
CA GLU A 231 -20.72 -5.44 -1.97
C GLU A 231 -19.57 -6.06 -2.77
N TRP A 232 -18.67 -5.23 -3.31
CA TRP A 232 -17.45 -5.67 -3.98
C TRP A 232 -16.54 -6.43 -3.01
N GLN A 233 -16.27 -5.89 -1.82
CA GLN A 233 -15.52 -6.59 -0.78
C GLN A 233 -16.16 -7.93 -0.40
N LYS A 234 -17.50 -8.00 -0.28
CA LYS A 234 -18.22 -9.26 -0.06
C LYS A 234 -18.16 -10.23 -1.24
N MET A 235 -17.97 -9.75 -2.48
CA MET A 235 -17.66 -10.63 -3.61
C MET A 235 -16.25 -11.19 -3.49
N GLU A 236 -15.29 -10.38 -3.06
CA GLU A 236 -13.91 -10.84 -2.84
C GLU A 236 -13.82 -11.90 -1.74
N GLU A 237 -14.50 -11.69 -0.61
CA GLU A 237 -14.60 -12.63 0.52
C GLU A 237 -15.29 -13.96 0.15
N ARG A 238 -16.23 -13.92 -0.81
CA ARG A 238 -17.01 -15.11 -1.24
C ARG A 238 -16.34 -15.92 -2.33
N SER A 239 -15.54 -15.30 -3.20
CA SER A 239 -14.71 -16.05 -4.13
C SER A 239 -13.70 -16.90 -3.35
N GLN A 240 -13.51 -18.15 -3.77
CA GLN A 240 -12.68 -19.11 -3.02
C GLN A 240 -11.31 -18.56 -2.66
N LYS A 241 -10.83 -18.94 -1.46
CA LYS A 241 -9.57 -18.52 -0.86
C LYS A 241 -8.47 -18.46 -1.93
N ASN A 242 -7.75 -17.33 -1.97
CA ASN A 242 -6.71 -17.09 -2.96
C ASN A 242 -5.69 -18.23 -3.00
N VAL A 243 -4.91 -18.29 -4.09
CA VAL A 243 -3.77 -19.22 -4.20
C VAL A 243 -2.68 -18.78 -3.21
N ASP A 244 -2.85 -19.13 -1.95
CA ASP A 244 -1.92 -18.87 -0.84
C ASP A 244 -0.62 -19.67 -0.98
N ALA A 245 -0.64 -20.74 -1.80
CA ALA A 245 0.52 -21.58 -2.09
C ALA A 245 1.69 -20.77 -2.69
N GLU A 246 2.88 -21.04 -2.17
CA GLU A 246 4.14 -20.43 -2.58
C GLU A 246 4.70 -21.11 -3.84
N VAL A 247 4.03 -20.84 -4.96
CA VAL A 247 4.46 -21.32 -6.28
C VAL A 247 5.76 -20.63 -6.68
N ASP A 248 6.83 -21.39 -6.86
CA ASP A 248 8.08 -20.82 -7.38
C ASP A 248 7.97 -20.51 -8.88
N LEU A 249 7.82 -19.23 -9.21
CA LEU A 249 7.74 -18.73 -10.59
C LEU A 249 9.12 -18.52 -11.25
N THR A 250 10.23 -18.88 -10.59
CA THR A 250 11.58 -18.63 -11.11
C THR A 250 11.83 -19.33 -12.45
N ARG A 251 12.40 -18.59 -13.41
CA ARG A 251 12.70 -19.03 -14.79
C ARG A 251 14.21 -19.33 -14.92
N VAL A 252 14.55 -20.57 -15.29
CA VAL A 252 15.95 -21.03 -15.53
C VAL A 252 16.65 -20.21 -16.62
N GLU A 253 15.91 -19.85 -17.67
CA GLU A 253 16.37 -19.00 -18.76
C GLU A 253 15.34 -17.89 -19.00
N ALA A 254 15.79 -16.71 -19.42
CA ALA A 254 14.91 -15.63 -19.85
C ALA A 254 13.99 -16.04 -21.01
N GLY A 255 12.92 -15.27 -21.27
CA GLY A 255 12.11 -15.48 -22.47
C GLY A 255 12.93 -15.23 -23.74
N GLU A 256 12.59 -15.90 -24.85
CA GLU A 256 13.24 -15.61 -26.15
C GLU A 256 12.66 -14.37 -26.84
N ASN A 257 11.44 -13.94 -26.48
CA ASN A 257 10.67 -12.90 -27.16
C ASN A 257 9.83 -12.08 -26.16
N TYR A 258 10.32 -11.87 -24.93
CA TYR A 258 9.52 -11.32 -23.84
C TYR A 258 9.25 -9.82 -23.93
N CYS A 259 10.06 -9.11 -24.71
CA CYS A 259 9.96 -7.68 -24.93
C CYS A 259 10.27 -7.44 -26.42
N ASN A 260 9.25 -6.97 -27.16
CA ASN A 260 9.31 -6.74 -28.62
C ASN A 260 9.00 -5.27 -28.97
N ASP A 261 8.98 -4.39 -27.97
CA ASP A 261 8.78 -2.95 -28.11
C ASP A 261 10.11 -2.25 -28.48
N PRO A 262 10.14 -1.19 -29.30
CA PRO A 262 11.36 -0.43 -29.58
C PRO A 262 12.05 0.18 -28.35
N LEU A 263 11.37 0.24 -27.19
CA LEU A 263 11.90 0.69 -25.90
C LEU A 263 12.46 -0.44 -25.02
N CYS A 264 12.52 -1.67 -25.52
CA CYS A 264 13.11 -2.79 -24.79
C CYS A 264 14.62 -2.59 -24.59
N PRO A 265 15.15 -2.78 -23.37
CA PRO A 265 16.55 -2.50 -23.06
C PRO A 265 17.48 -3.57 -23.66
N GLU A 266 18.47 -3.15 -24.46
CA GLU A 266 19.46 -4.06 -25.04
C GLU A 266 20.58 -4.39 -24.03
N TYR A 267 20.93 -5.67 -23.93
CA TYR A 267 22.01 -6.15 -23.07
C TYR A 267 22.78 -7.34 -23.65
N ASN A 268 24.03 -7.46 -23.21
CA ASN A 268 24.88 -8.62 -23.41
C ASN A 268 24.90 -9.46 -22.13
N VAL A 269 24.73 -10.78 -22.23
CA VAL A 269 24.94 -11.69 -21.10
C VAL A 269 26.44 -11.92 -20.94
N VAL A 270 27.04 -11.26 -19.95
CA VAL A 270 28.48 -11.33 -19.64
C VAL A 270 28.84 -12.68 -19.02
N GLN A 271 27.96 -13.23 -18.18
CA GLN A 271 28.19 -14.50 -17.50
C GLN A 271 26.85 -15.14 -17.07
N LYS A 272 26.64 -16.42 -17.38
CA LYS A 272 25.60 -17.25 -16.77
C LYS A 272 26.17 -18.04 -15.59
N TYR A 273 25.32 -18.39 -14.64
CA TYR A 273 25.66 -19.20 -13.47
C TYR A 273 24.89 -20.53 -13.49
N ASP A 274 25.16 -21.39 -12.51
CA ASP A 274 24.50 -22.69 -12.28
C ASP A 274 23.15 -22.57 -11.52
N SER A 275 22.72 -21.33 -11.25
CA SER A 275 21.39 -20.96 -10.75
C SER A 275 20.73 -20.00 -11.77
N PRO A 276 19.47 -19.55 -11.60
CA PRO A 276 18.74 -18.71 -12.57
C PRO A 276 19.18 -17.23 -12.52
N LEU A 277 20.50 -17.04 -12.55
CA LEU A 277 21.24 -15.81 -12.32
C LEU A 277 22.10 -15.53 -13.57
N GLU A 278 21.94 -14.32 -14.12
CA GLU A 278 22.76 -13.81 -15.23
C GLU A 278 23.44 -12.50 -14.82
N LYS A 279 24.74 -12.38 -15.09
CA LYS A 279 25.42 -11.07 -15.12
C LYS A 279 25.25 -10.48 -16.52
N ARG A 280 24.69 -9.27 -16.59
CA ARG A 280 24.30 -8.60 -17.83
C ARG A 280 24.89 -7.21 -17.91
N GLU A 281 25.33 -6.80 -19.09
CA GLU A 281 25.77 -5.44 -19.40
C GLU A 281 24.78 -4.80 -20.37
N TYR A 282 24.08 -3.77 -19.92
CA TYR A 282 23.09 -3.02 -20.69
C TYR A 282 23.81 -1.88 -21.42
N THR A 283 23.81 -1.94 -22.75
CA THR A 283 24.65 -1.09 -23.60
C THR A 283 23.92 0.09 -24.23
N SER A 284 22.60 0.02 -24.37
CA SER A 284 21.76 1.10 -24.88
C SER A 284 21.58 2.22 -23.85
N THR A 285 21.76 3.48 -24.25
CA THR A 285 21.28 4.62 -23.45
C THR A 285 19.77 4.55 -23.34
N MET A 286 19.23 4.62 -22.11
CA MET A 286 17.80 4.49 -21.85
C MET A 286 17.23 5.74 -21.18
N SER A 287 16.40 6.48 -21.91
CA SER A 287 15.64 7.62 -21.39
C SER A 287 14.41 7.15 -20.62
N LEU A 288 14.39 7.39 -19.32
CA LEU A 288 13.25 7.13 -18.44
C LEU A 288 12.61 8.44 -17.98
N VAL A 289 11.30 8.42 -17.79
CA VAL A 289 10.63 9.32 -16.84
C VAL A 289 10.33 8.55 -15.56
N PHE A 290 10.56 9.15 -14.40
CA PHE A 290 10.40 8.48 -13.12
C PHE A 290 9.76 9.37 -12.05
N ALA A 291 9.13 8.76 -11.05
CA ALA A 291 8.58 9.41 -9.87
C ALA A 291 8.77 8.53 -8.63
N ALA A 292 9.15 9.14 -7.51
CA ALA A 292 9.21 8.50 -6.20
C ALA A 292 7.90 8.76 -5.43
N ALA A 293 7.37 7.73 -4.76
CA ALA A 293 6.05 7.78 -4.15
C ALA A 293 6.08 8.01 -2.62
N PRO A 294 5.23 8.89 -2.06
CA PRO A 294 5.06 9.14 -0.63
C PRO A 294 4.28 8.01 0.06
N THR A 295 4.87 6.83 0.18
CA THR A 295 4.30 5.68 0.92
C THR A 295 5.39 4.71 1.37
N CYS A 296 5.17 4.05 2.52
CA CYS A 296 6.02 2.94 2.95
C CYS A 296 5.74 1.67 2.14
N HIS A 297 4.62 1.56 1.42
CA HIS A 297 4.16 0.29 0.86
C HIS A 297 4.40 0.25 -0.66
N LEU A 298 5.16 -0.75 -1.15
CA LEU A 298 5.54 -0.85 -2.57
C LEU A 298 4.28 -0.88 -3.46
N ARG A 299 3.28 -1.64 -3.05
CA ARG A 299 1.98 -1.76 -3.73
C ARG A 299 1.25 -0.42 -3.90
N ALA A 300 1.27 0.45 -2.90
CA ALA A 300 0.73 1.80 -3.01
C ALA A 300 1.57 2.67 -3.96
N ALA A 301 2.91 2.53 -3.92
CA ALA A 301 3.83 3.28 -4.77
C ALA A 301 3.61 3.04 -6.27
N PHE A 302 3.26 1.81 -6.66
CA PHE A 302 2.91 1.45 -8.04
C PHE A 302 1.82 2.36 -8.64
N GLY A 303 0.67 2.46 -7.98
CA GLY A 303 -0.46 3.26 -8.49
C GLY A 303 -0.16 4.76 -8.49
N MET A 304 0.41 5.25 -7.40
CA MET A 304 0.73 6.67 -7.23
C MET A 304 1.74 7.18 -8.27
N ALA A 305 2.86 6.48 -8.46
CA ALA A 305 3.92 6.90 -9.38
C ALA A 305 3.49 6.80 -10.85
N GLN A 306 2.77 5.74 -11.24
CA GLN A 306 2.22 5.64 -12.60
C GLN A 306 1.16 6.71 -12.88
N ARG A 307 0.35 7.08 -11.87
CA ARG A 307 -0.60 8.19 -12.01
C ARG A 307 0.10 9.52 -12.29
N ALA A 308 1.11 9.85 -11.49
CA ALA A 308 1.88 11.08 -11.65
C ALA A 308 2.58 11.15 -13.02
N ILE A 309 3.23 10.05 -13.43
CA ILE A 309 3.87 9.92 -14.75
C ILE A 309 2.85 10.10 -15.87
N TYR A 310 1.69 9.44 -15.80
CA TYR A 310 0.62 9.63 -16.79
C TYR A 310 0.13 11.08 -16.86
N ASP A 311 -0.17 11.72 -15.73
CA ASP A 311 -0.73 13.08 -15.74
C ASP A 311 0.30 14.09 -16.27
N LYS A 312 1.59 13.88 -15.99
CA LYS A 312 2.66 14.68 -16.60
C LYS A 312 2.74 14.49 -18.11
N LEU A 313 2.78 13.24 -18.59
CA LEU A 313 2.81 12.92 -20.03
C LEU A 313 1.51 13.36 -20.75
N ASN A 314 0.38 13.45 -20.05
CA ASN A 314 -0.86 14.01 -20.57
C ASN A 314 -0.82 15.54 -20.66
N ALA A 315 -0.28 16.23 -19.66
CA ALA A 315 -0.04 17.67 -19.69
C ALA A 315 0.96 18.08 -20.78
N ALA A 316 1.95 17.23 -21.06
CA ALA A 316 2.88 17.33 -22.19
C ALA A 316 2.20 17.14 -23.57
N GLY A 317 0.96 16.63 -23.59
CA GLY A 317 0.21 16.28 -24.80
C GLY A 317 0.52 14.89 -25.37
N LEU A 318 1.46 14.14 -24.80
CA LEU A 318 1.89 12.81 -25.26
C LEU A 318 0.81 11.73 -25.05
N MET A 319 -0.01 11.88 -24.01
CA MET A 319 -1.19 11.03 -23.75
C MET A 319 -2.53 11.64 -24.21
N LYS A 320 -2.51 12.77 -24.91
CA LYS A 320 -3.70 13.59 -25.21
C LYS A 320 -4.85 12.78 -25.82
N GLY A 321 -5.97 12.74 -25.10
CA GLY A 321 -7.20 12.07 -25.54
C GLY A 321 -7.25 10.56 -25.27
N LYS A 322 -6.19 9.97 -24.71
CA LYS A 322 -6.22 8.62 -24.13
C LYS A 322 -6.56 8.73 -22.64
N PRO A 323 -7.37 7.82 -22.06
CA PRO A 323 -7.47 7.72 -20.60
C PRO A 323 -6.19 7.15 -20.01
N PHE A 324 -5.98 7.35 -18.70
CA PHE A 324 -4.95 6.62 -17.95
C PHE A 324 -5.16 5.11 -18.10
N GLN A 325 -4.09 4.36 -18.37
CA GLN A 325 -4.04 2.90 -18.29
C GLN A 325 -2.75 2.52 -17.57
N VAL A 326 -2.75 1.41 -16.82
CA VAL A 326 -1.52 0.86 -16.21
C VAL A 326 -0.48 0.63 -17.31
N PHE A 327 0.75 1.10 -17.10
CA PHE A 327 1.78 1.08 -18.13
C PHE A 327 2.25 -0.34 -18.45
N GLY A 328 2.62 -0.58 -19.72
CA GLY A 328 2.89 -1.92 -20.23
C GLY A 328 4.26 -2.49 -19.89
N ALA A 329 5.28 -1.62 -19.88
CA ALA A 329 6.62 -1.91 -19.42
C ALA A 329 6.95 -0.91 -18.31
N VAL A 330 7.29 -1.41 -17.13
CA VAL A 330 7.53 -0.60 -15.93
C VAL A 330 8.75 -1.15 -15.21
N ARG A 331 9.73 -0.28 -14.97
CA ARG A 331 10.87 -0.51 -14.09
C ARG A 331 10.54 0.10 -12.74
N GLY A 332 10.69 -0.64 -11.65
CA GLY A 332 10.58 -0.10 -10.31
C GLY A 332 11.84 -0.36 -9.51
N GLN A 333 12.07 0.50 -8.53
CA GLN A 333 13.28 0.52 -7.72
C GLN A 333 12.86 0.62 -6.26
N ILE A 334 13.32 -0.32 -5.46
CA ILE A 334 13.29 -0.27 -3.99
C ILE A 334 14.67 0.23 -3.57
N HIS A 335 14.73 1.17 -2.63
CA HIS A 335 15.99 1.72 -2.11
C HIS A 335 15.95 1.88 -0.59
N GLN A 336 16.81 1.16 0.12
CA GLN A 336 16.89 1.16 1.59
C GLN A 336 17.72 2.36 2.07
N ILE A 337 17.07 3.39 2.62
CA ILE A 337 17.72 4.63 3.10
C ILE A 337 18.24 4.55 4.54
N LYS A 338 17.74 3.59 5.34
CA LYS A 338 18.16 3.33 6.73
C LYS A 338 18.14 1.83 7.02
N ALA A 339 18.98 1.37 7.94
CA ALA A 339 18.90 -0.01 8.44
C ALA A 339 17.62 -0.19 9.28
N GLY A 340 17.04 -1.39 9.21
CA GLY A 340 15.83 -1.75 9.96
C GLY A 340 14.86 -2.59 9.14
N GLU A 341 13.98 -3.31 9.84
CA GLU A 341 12.94 -4.16 9.25
C GLU A 341 11.84 -3.31 8.58
N ASP A 342 11.47 -2.19 9.21
CA ASP A 342 10.40 -1.26 8.82
C ASP A 342 10.50 -0.73 7.37
N GLU A 343 9.43 -0.93 6.60
CA GLU A 343 9.25 -0.49 5.21
C GLU A 343 9.40 1.03 5.01
N CYS A 344 9.09 1.84 6.02
CA CYS A 344 9.25 3.30 5.98
C CYS A 344 10.73 3.74 5.93
N ASN A 345 11.68 2.79 6.07
CA ASN A 345 13.11 2.98 5.79
C ASN A 345 13.48 2.67 4.32
N LYS A 346 12.49 2.46 3.45
CA LYS A 346 12.65 2.26 2.02
C LYS A 346 12.04 3.43 1.23
N VAL A 347 12.57 3.63 0.02
CA VAL A 347 12.09 4.59 -0.97
C VAL A 347 11.70 3.82 -2.22
N PHE A 348 10.48 4.07 -2.71
CA PHE A 348 9.91 3.37 -3.86
C PHE A 348 9.78 4.31 -5.05
N THR A 349 10.51 4.00 -6.12
CA THR A 349 10.49 4.75 -7.37
C THR A 349 9.93 3.88 -8.49
N GLN A 350 9.08 4.44 -9.35
CA GLN A 350 8.73 3.81 -10.63
C GLN A 350 9.23 4.66 -11.79
N ALA A 351 9.66 3.98 -12.83
CA ALA A 351 10.24 4.55 -14.02
C ALA A 351 9.70 3.84 -15.28
N ILE A 352 9.35 4.63 -16.29
CA ILE A 352 8.76 4.17 -17.55
C ILE A 352 9.66 4.68 -18.69
N PRO A 353 10.05 3.82 -19.65
CA PRO A 353 10.82 4.27 -20.80
C PRO A 353 9.96 5.13 -21.71
N VAL A 354 10.53 6.22 -22.22
CA VAL A 354 9.85 7.16 -23.13
C VAL A 354 10.77 7.46 -24.30
N PRO A 355 10.29 7.47 -25.56
CA PRO A 355 11.12 7.75 -26.71
C PRO A 355 11.76 9.14 -26.60
N GLU A 356 13.07 9.25 -26.86
CA GLU A 356 13.82 10.51 -26.75
C GLU A 356 13.15 11.66 -27.53
N ALA A 357 12.61 11.38 -28.71
CA ALA A 357 11.90 12.35 -29.54
C ALA A 357 10.63 12.96 -28.87
N ALA A 358 9.98 12.23 -27.95
CA ALA A 358 8.86 12.74 -27.17
C ALA A 358 9.32 13.62 -25.99
N LEU A 359 10.49 13.32 -25.43
CA LEU A 359 11.12 14.11 -24.36
C LEU A 359 11.80 15.38 -24.91
N ALA A 360 12.30 15.36 -26.15
CA ALA A 360 12.95 16.51 -26.79
C ALA A 360 12.04 17.75 -26.93
N SER A 361 10.71 17.56 -26.94
CA SER A 361 9.73 18.64 -26.95
C SER A 361 9.38 19.22 -25.56
N GLU A 362 9.74 18.56 -24.46
CA GLU A 362 9.34 18.97 -23.12
C GLU A 362 10.53 19.28 -22.20
N LYS A 363 10.50 20.46 -21.57
CA LYS A 363 11.39 20.79 -20.45
C LYS A 363 10.90 20.13 -19.16
N LEU A 364 11.03 18.81 -19.09
CA LEU A 364 11.09 18.12 -17.81
C LEU A 364 12.30 18.67 -17.02
N PRO A 365 12.20 18.79 -15.68
CA PRO A 365 13.40 19.03 -14.89
C PRO A 365 14.30 17.80 -15.00
N ASP A 366 15.54 18.01 -15.44
CA ASP A 366 16.58 17.00 -15.35
C ASP A 366 16.64 16.51 -13.89
N GLY A 367 16.68 15.20 -13.68
CA GLY A 367 17.07 14.65 -12.39
C GLY A 367 18.46 15.18 -12.01
N PRO A 368 18.78 15.34 -10.71
CA PRO A 368 20.12 15.76 -10.32
C PRO A 368 21.16 14.80 -10.93
N ASN A 369 22.23 15.35 -11.51
CA ASN A 369 23.33 14.59 -12.13
C ASN A 369 24.22 13.85 -11.11
N GLN A 370 23.69 13.61 -9.91
CA GLN A 370 24.30 12.84 -8.84
C GLN A 370 23.85 11.37 -8.91
N GLU A 371 24.59 10.51 -8.23
CA GLU A 371 24.37 9.07 -8.24
C GLU A 371 23.04 8.69 -7.53
N PRO A 372 22.44 7.51 -7.82
CA PRO A 372 21.14 7.08 -7.26
C PRO A 372 21.13 6.78 -5.74
N TYR A 373 22.02 7.41 -4.96
CA TYR A 373 22.30 7.06 -3.57
C TYR A 373 22.34 8.27 -2.61
N ASP A 374 22.13 9.50 -3.10
CA ASP A 374 22.03 10.67 -2.23
C ASP A 374 20.73 10.66 -1.41
N GLN A 375 20.79 11.21 -0.20
CA GLN A 375 19.70 11.21 0.78
C GLN A 375 18.49 12.09 0.37
N ASP A 376 18.62 12.80 -0.76
CA ASP A 376 17.67 13.77 -1.30
C ASP A 376 16.72 13.18 -2.36
N VAL A 377 16.43 11.86 -2.33
CA VAL A 377 15.38 11.27 -3.20
C VAL A 377 14.01 11.70 -2.68
N VAL A 378 13.49 12.79 -3.24
CA VAL A 378 12.29 13.45 -2.74
C VAL A 378 11.02 12.65 -3.04
N LEU A 379 10.30 12.29 -1.97
CA LEU A 379 9.01 11.60 -2.00
C LEU A 379 7.85 12.57 -2.30
N ASP A 380 7.86 13.25 -3.45
CA ASP A 380 6.85 14.26 -3.80
C ASP A 380 6.09 14.01 -5.11
N LEU A 381 6.29 12.84 -5.74
CA LEU A 381 5.73 12.46 -7.04
C LEU A 381 6.02 13.43 -8.19
N LYS A 382 7.00 14.34 -8.06
CA LYS A 382 7.49 15.09 -9.22
C LYS A 382 8.07 14.11 -10.24
N VAL A 383 7.62 14.26 -11.48
CA VAL A 383 8.07 13.43 -12.59
C VAL A 383 9.35 14.02 -13.17
N HIS A 384 10.44 13.28 -13.00
CA HIS A 384 11.78 13.64 -13.43
C HIS A 384 12.19 12.87 -14.70
N ARG A 385 13.03 13.49 -15.54
CA ARG A 385 13.74 12.78 -16.62
C ARG A 385 15.06 12.22 -16.07
N ARG A 386 15.44 11.01 -16.50
CA ARG A 386 16.81 10.50 -16.37
C ARG A 386 17.21 9.70 -17.60
N ASP A 387 18.32 10.09 -18.21
CA ASP A 387 18.95 9.33 -19.28
C ASP A 387 20.05 8.45 -18.67
N TYR A 388 19.81 7.14 -18.61
CA TYR A 388 20.79 6.17 -18.15
C TYR A 388 21.78 5.89 -19.28
N VAL A 389 22.97 6.50 -19.22
CA VAL A 389 24.05 6.28 -20.18
C VAL A 389 24.75 4.96 -19.90
N GLY A 390 24.77 4.06 -20.88
CA GLY A 390 25.47 2.77 -20.79
C GLY A 390 27.00 2.88 -20.91
N PRO A 391 27.75 1.81 -20.57
CA PRO A 391 27.26 0.50 -20.14
C PRO A 391 26.97 0.43 -18.63
N ILE A 392 25.86 -0.20 -18.25
CA ILE A 392 25.52 -0.48 -16.84
C ILE A 392 25.45 -2.00 -16.64
N THR A 393 26.17 -2.51 -15.65
CA THR A 393 26.18 -3.96 -15.35
C THR A 393 25.26 -4.29 -14.18
N TYR A 394 24.46 -5.35 -14.32
CA TYR A 394 23.59 -5.90 -13.28
C TYR A 394 23.82 -7.40 -13.10
N TYR A 395 23.43 -7.92 -11.94
CA TYR A 395 23.02 -9.31 -11.78
C TYR A 395 21.50 -9.36 -11.82
N ALA A 396 20.94 -10.18 -12.71
CA ALA A 396 19.50 -10.31 -12.91
C ALA A 396 19.03 -11.75 -12.68
N ARG A 397 17.79 -11.89 -12.21
CA ARG A 397 17.07 -13.16 -12.05
C ARG A 397 15.66 -13.04 -12.65
N HIS A 398 15.18 -14.11 -13.25
CA HIS A 398 13.98 -14.12 -14.11
C HIS A 398 12.83 -14.87 -13.46
N PHE A 399 11.59 -14.40 -13.62
CA PHE A 399 10.41 -15.07 -13.09
C PHE A 399 9.14 -14.84 -13.92
N GLY A 400 8.15 -15.72 -13.73
CA GLY A 400 6.87 -15.75 -14.42
C GLY A 400 5.76 -14.92 -13.76
N GLY A 401 4.52 -15.09 -14.24
CA GLY A 401 3.32 -14.51 -13.63
C GLY A 401 3.32 -12.98 -13.52
N TYR A 402 2.66 -12.44 -12.50
CA TYR A 402 2.63 -11.01 -12.22
C TYR A 402 3.60 -10.69 -11.08
N ALA A 403 4.36 -9.59 -11.20
CA ALA A 403 5.34 -9.20 -10.18
C ALA A 403 4.67 -8.51 -8.98
N ASP A 404 3.89 -9.25 -8.19
CA ASP A 404 3.34 -8.71 -6.94
C ASP A 404 4.43 -8.49 -5.90
N GLU A 405 4.11 -7.70 -4.87
CA GLU A 405 5.04 -7.29 -3.82
C GLU A 405 5.68 -8.51 -3.14
N LYS A 406 4.91 -9.58 -2.91
CA LYS A 406 5.43 -10.83 -2.35
C LYS A 406 6.44 -11.50 -3.28
N GLU A 407 6.14 -11.62 -4.56
CA GLU A 407 7.06 -12.25 -5.52
C GLU A 407 8.30 -11.38 -5.81
N ILE A 408 8.18 -10.05 -5.83
CA ILE A 408 9.32 -9.13 -5.96
C ILE A 408 10.26 -9.30 -4.76
N TYR A 409 9.74 -9.24 -3.54
CA TYR A 409 10.54 -9.41 -2.32
C TYR A 409 11.20 -10.79 -2.26
N ARG A 410 10.45 -11.86 -2.55
CA ARG A 410 10.98 -13.24 -2.58
C ARG A 410 12.09 -13.42 -3.62
N GLN A 411 11.85 -13.02 -4.88
CA GLN A 411 12.85 -13.15 -5.95
C GLN A 411 14.09 -12.28 -5.67
N GLY A 412 13.89 -11.10 -5.10
CA GLY A 412 14.97 -10.23 -4.64
C GLY A 412 15.81 -10.87 -3.55
N LYS A 413 15.18 -11.50 -2.54
CA LYS A 413 15.85 -12.21 -1.45
C LYS A 413 16.63 -13.41 -1.96
N ASP A 414 15.99 -14.27 -2.76
CA ASP A 414 16.65 -15.43 -3.39
C ASP A 414 17.86 -15.01 -4.26
N LEU A 415 17.77 -13.85 -4.95
CA LEU A 415 18.88 -13.27 -5.71
C LEU A 415 19.99 -12.75 -4.77
N MET A 416 19.63 -12.04 -3.71
CA MET A 416 20.58 -11.48 -2.74
C MET A 416 21.40 -12.59 -2.07
N GLU A 417 20.73 -13.65 -1.62
CA GLU A 417 21.36 -14.84 -1.03
C GLU A 417 22.24 -15.59 -2.05
N ASP A 418 21.83 -15.67 -3.32
CA ASP A 418 22.66 -16.22 -4.41
C ASP A 418 23.95 -15.41 -4.65
N LEU A 419 23.91 -14.08 -4.49
CA LEU A 419 25.08 -13.21 -4.67
C LEU A 419 26.03 -13.27 -3.47
N ASP A 420 25.53 -13.13 -2.24
CA ASP A 420 26.33 -13.19 -1.02
C ASP A 420 26.95 -14.60 -0.84
N ARG A 421 26.21 -15.69 -1.12
CA ARG A 421 26.73 -17.09 -1.07
C ARG A 421 27.86 -17.35 -2.07
N ARG A 422 27.95 -16.56 -3.15
CA ARG A 422 29.01 -16.63 -4.18
C ARG A 422 30.13 -15.61 -3.94
N GLY A 423 30.00 -14.72 -2.95
CA GLY A 423 30.95 -13.61 -2.73
C GLY A 423 30.97 -12.61 -3.89
N LEU A 424 29.86 -12.43 -4.61
CA LEU A 424 29.78 -11.54 -5.76
C LEU A 424 29.65 -10.06 -5.32
N CYS A 425 30.25 -9.17 -6.09
CA CYS A 425 30.28 -7.74 -5.79
C CYS A 425 29.03 -7.02 -6.34
N TYR A 426 28.10 -6.59 -5.48
CA TYR A 426 26.88 -5.86 -5.85
C TYR A 426 26.53 -4.75 -4.86
N PHE A 427 25.58 -3.89 -5.21
CA PHE A 427 25.05 -2.81 -4.36
C PHE A 427 23.78 -3.29 -3.63
N PRO A 428 23.80 -3.55 -2.30
CA PRO A 428 22.72 -4.27 -1.62
C PRO A 428 21.57 -3.41 -1.10
N ASN A 429 21.72 -2.08 -1.10
CA ASN A 429 20.67 -1.14 -0.68
C ASN A 429 19.65 -0.83 -1.79
N THR A 430 19.84 -1.33 -3.01
CA THR A 430 19.00 -0.99 -4.17
C THR A 430 18.66 -2.22 -4.99
N LEU A 431 17.39 -2.64 -4.91
CA LEU A 431 16.81 -3.71 -5.73
C LEU A 431 15.99 -3.07 -6.84
N GLU A 432 16.35 -3.38 -8.08
CA GLU A 432 15.56 -3.06 -9.27
C GLU A 432 14.63 -4.22 -9.59
N PHE A 433 13.45 -3.93 -10.12
CA PHE A 433 12.56 -4.90 -10.74
C PHE A 433 11.96 -4.36 -12.04
N VAL A 434 11.58 -5.25 -12.96
CA VAL A 434 10.99 -4.87 -14.25
C VAL A 434 9.84 -5.80 -14.60
N GLU A 435 8.66 -5.24 -14.83
CA GLU A 435 7.58 -5.89 -15.59
C GLU A 435 7.69 -5.48 -17.05
N TYR A 436 7.79 -6.44 -17.98
CA TYR A 436 7.90 -6.16 -19.43
C TYR A 436 6.57 -6.29 -20.19
N ASN A 437 5.49 -6.71 -19.54
CA ASN A 437 4.27 -7.13 -20.22
C ASN A 437 3.01 -6.44 -19.69
N ARG A 438 2.23 -5.87 -20.63
CA ARG A 438 0.90 -5.28 -20.40
C ARG A 438 0.02 -6.21 -19.58
N ALA A 439 -0.80 -5.65 -18.70
CA ALA A 439 -1.59 -6.41 -17.74
C ALA A 439 -2.62 -7.37 -18.38
N SER A 440 -3.01 -7.09 -19.62
CA SER A 440 -3.86 -7.92 -20.49
C SER A 440 -3.29 -9.31 -20.79
N ARG A 441 -1.95 -9.46 -20.85
CA ARG A 441 -1.23 -10.71 -21.11
C ARG A 441 -1.19 -11.52 -19.82
N LEU A 442 -2.01 -12.57 -19.75
CA LEU A 442 -2.11 -13.46 -18.60
C LEU A 442 -0.92 -14.44 -18.53
N PHE A 443 -0.56 -15.07 -19.65
CA PHE A 443 0.36 -16.22 -19.69
C PHE A 443 1.71 -15.89 -20.34
N ASP A 444 2.73 -16.66 -19.96
CA ASP A 444 4.13 -16.44 -20.33
C ASP A 444 4.53 -14.96 -20.18
N ARG A 445 4.25 -14.45 -18.97
CA ARG A 445 4.70 -13.13 -18.53
C ARG A 445 6.15 -13.24 -18.07
N HIS A 446 6.99 -12.26 -18.40
CA HIS A 446 8.38 -12.23 -17.98
C HIS A 446 8.65 -10.99 -17.13
N ASN A 447 9.14 -11.24 -15.93
CA ASN A 447 9.54 -10.22 -14.97
C ASN A 447 10.99 -10.48 -14.55
N GLU A 448 11.67 -9.43 -14.11
CA GLU A 448 13.06 -9.49 -13.65
C GLU A 448 13.22 -8.78 -12.31
N VAL A 449 14.10 -9.30 -11.46
CA VAL A 449 14.70 -8.57 -10.33
C VAL A 449 16.20 -8.47 -10.57
N ALA A 450 16.83 -7.38 -10.14
CA ALA A 450 18.24 -7.14 -10.37
C ALA A 450 18.92 -6.26 -9.31
N PHE A 451 20.20 -6.55 -9.04
CA PHE A 451 21.10 -5.67 -8.29
C PHE A 451 22.19 -5.12 -9.21
N TYR A 452 22.60 -3.87 -8.97
CA TYR A 452 23.74 -3.26 -9.67
C TYR A 452 25.02 -4.03 -9.36
N ALA A 453 25.76 -4.43 -10.40
CA ALA A 453 27.00 -5.19 -10.25
C ALA A 453 28.20 -4.26 -10.12
N LEU A 454 28.92 -4.36 -9.00
CA LEU A 454 30.13 -3.59 -8.75
C LEU A 454 31.37 -4.22 -9.43
N PRO A 455 32.40 -3.42 -9.76
CA PRO A 455 33.69 -3.94 -10.21
C PRO A 455 34.31 -4.93 -9.23
N ALA A 456 34.99 -5.95 -9.77
CA ALA A 456 35.68 -6.94 -8.95
C ALA A 456 36.83 -6.28 -8.17
N GLY A 457 36.75 -6.35 -6.83
CA GLY A 457 37.72 -5.73 -5.92
C GLY A 457 37.22 -4.49 -5.17
N SER A 458 36.05 -3.95 -5.50
CA SER A 458 35.41 -2.88 -4.73
C SER A 458 34.97 -3.34 -3.33
N CYS A 459 34.47 -4.57 -3.23
CA CYS A 459 33.95 -5.18 -2.00
C CYS A 459 35.06 -5.92 -1.26
N LYS A 460 35.99 -5.17 -0.68
CA LYS A 460 36.96 -5.69 0.30
C LYS A 460 36.21 -6.19 1.56
N PRO A 461 36.79 -7.10 2.37
CA PRO A 461 36.03 -7.89 3.35
C PRO A 461 35.31 -7.10 4.44
N GLU A 462 35.69 -5.85 4.69
CA GLU A 462 34.94 -4.91 5.51
C GLU A 462 33.87 -4.22 4.64
N LYS A 463 32.62 -4.71 4.68
CA LYS A 463 31.46 -3.98 4.13
C LYS A 463 31.45 -2.57 4.78
N PRO A 464 31.50 -1.46 4.01
CA PRO A 464 31.63 -0.12 4.58
C PRO A 464 30.51 0.26 5.57
N SER A 465 30.74 1.22 6.47
CA SER A 465 29.71 1.63 7.44
C SER A 465 28.46 2.30 6.83
N TRP A 466 28.52 2.70 5.56
CA TRP A 466 27.38 3.18 4.77
C TRP A 466 26.65 2.07 3.99
N PHE A 467 27.13 0.83 4.07
CA PHE A 467 26.68 -0.31 3.26
C PHE A 467 25.46 -0.98 3.88
N ILE A 468 24.35 -0.23 3.96
CA ILE A 468 23.07 -0.68 4.51
C ILE A 468 22.54 -1.86 3.66
N PRO A 469 22.35 -3.07 4.21
CA PRO A 469 21.66 -4.13 3.48
C PRO A 469 20.16 -3.83 3.41
N MET A 470 19.53 -4.11 2.27
CA MET A 470 18.07 -4.03 2.16
C MET A 470 17.41 -5.13 2.99
N ASN A 471 16.37 -4.79 3.75
CA ASN A 471 15.45 -5.79 4.27
C ASN A 471 14.53 -6.27 3.13
N LEU A 472 14.50 -7.57 2.87
CA LEU A 472 13.67 -8.22 1.85
C LEU A 472 12.68 -9.23 2.45
N ASP A 473 12.52 -9.24 3.77
CA ASP A 473 11.39 -9.91 4.42
C ASP A 473 10.10 -9.10 4.20
N LEU A 474 8.97 -9.80 4.11
CA LEU A 474 7.67 -9.21 3.80
C LEU A 474 7.14 -8.38 4.98
N PRO A 475 6.48 -7.22 4.73
CA PRO A 475 5.78 -6.48 5.78
C PRO A 475 4.67 -7.30 6.43
N SER A 476 4.38 -6.97 7.69
CA SER A 476 3.28 -7.56 8.45
C SER A 476 1.93 -7.14 7.88
N ARG A 477 1.04 -8.10 7.65
CA ARG A 477 -0.29 -7.87 7.04
C ARG A 477 -1.26 -7.00 7.87
N SER A 478 -0.93 -6.73 9.12
CA SER A 478 -1.59 -5.68 9.92
C SER A 478 -1.49 -4.32 9.24
N ASP A 479 -0.33 -4.04 8.63
CA ASP A 479 0.11 -2.72 8.22
C ASP A 479 -0.47 -2.35 6.84
N GLU A 480 -0.61 -3.35 5.94
CA GLU A 480 -1.29 -3.22 4.63
C GLU A 480 -2.69 -2.58 4.71
N THR A 481 -3.39 -2.71 5.84
CA THR A 481 -4.82 -2.34 5.95
C THR A 481 -5.07 -0.87 6.29
N ASN A 482 -4.02 -0.10 6.57
CA ASN A 482 -4.15 1.28 7.04
C ASN A 482 -3.91 2.31 5.90
N PRO A 483 -4.96 2.93 5.30
CA PRO A 483 -4.80 3.96 4.27
C PRO A 483 -4.22 5.29 4.78
N LEU A 484 -3.72 5.34 6.01
CA LEU A 484 -2.97 6.45 6.58
C LEU A 484 -1.45 6.32 6.35
N ASP A 485 -0.95 5.15 5.93
CA ASP A 485 0.49 4.82 5.78
C ASP A 485 1.14 5.39 4.49
N MET A 486 0.69 6.57 4.09
CA MET A 486 1.42 7.40 3.14
C MET A 486 2.61 8.04 3.86
N LEU A 487 3.82 7.95 3.29
CA LEU A 487 4.99 8.75 3.66
C LEU A 487 4.80 10.16 3.12
N LEU A 488 3.82 10.84 3.70
CA LEU A 488 3.54 12.25 3.68
C LEU A 488 4.74 13.05 3.12
N PRO A 489 4.64 13.63 1.90
CA PRO A 489 5.78 14.25 1.22
C PRO A 489 6.55 15.20 2.13
N SER A 490 7.88 15.29 1.95
CA SER A 490 8.67 16.33 2.60
C SER A 490 8.14 17.71 2.17
N LEU A 491 7.35 18.34 3.03
CA LEU A 491 6.66 19.59 2.71
C LEU A 491 7.64 20.78 2.56
N ASP A 492 8.91 20.60 2.90
CA ASP A 492 10.01 21.51 2.59
C ASP A 492 10.32 21.57 1.07
N ASP A 493 10.06 20.50 0.31
CA ASP A 493 10.36 20.43 -1.13
C ASP A 493 9.34 21.10 -2.05
N LEU A 494 8.23 21.57 -1.47
CA LEU A 494 7.21 22.35 -2.18
C LEU A 494 7.62 23.83 -2.37
N CYS A 495 8.83 24.21 -1.93
CA CYS A 495 9.26 25.59 -1.78
C CYS A 495 10.31 26.09 -2.79
N ARG A 496 10.79 25.27 -3.73
CA ARG A 496 12.02 25.53 -4.52
C ARG A 496 12.12 26.87 -5.27
N ASN A 497 11.00 27.57 -5.52
CA ASN A 497 10.95 28.86 -6.23
C ASN A 497 10.44 30.06 -5.38
N ASN A 498 10.11 29.89 -4.10
CA ASN A 498 9.50 30.93 -3.27
C ASN A 498 10.19 31.06 -1.89
N ASP A 499 10.15 32.25 -1.28
CA ASP A 499 10.43 32.40 0.16
C ASP A 499 9.46 31.48 0.94
N CYS A 500 10.00 30.65 1.84
CA CYS A 500 9.21 29.69 2.63
C CYS A 500 9.53 29.74 4.13
N VAL A 501 8.56 29.26 4.90
CA VAL A 501 8.67 28.98 6.33
C VAL A 501 9.63 27.80 6.55
N LYS A 502 10.56 27.89 7.50
CA LYS A 502 11.37 26.73 7.89
C LYS A 502 10.57 25.77 8.75
N ARG A 503 10.73 24.47 8.54
CA ARG A 503 10.07 23.42 9.31
C ARG A 503 11.07 22.68 10.19
N GLN A 504 10.63 22.25 11.37
CA GLN A 504 11.37 21.32 12.22
C GLN A 504 10.37 20.36 12.88
N SER A 505 10.48 19.06 12.58
CA SER A 505 9.72 18.03 13.28
C SER A 505 10.18 17.95 14.75
N VAL A 506 9.24 18.11 15.68
CA VAL A 506 9.46 18.02 17.14
C VAL A 506 9.12 16.61 17.65
N ARG A 507 8.08 15.99 17.09
CA ARG A 507 7.66 14.61 17.38
C ARG A 507 6.85 14.06 16.20
N ARG A 508 7.06 12.81 15.82
CA ARG A 508 6.19 12.08 14.88
C ARG A 508 5.17 11.24 15.66
N PHE A 509 4.00 11.05 15.07
CA PHE A 509 2.93 10.15 15.49
C PHE A 509 2.50 9.34 14.26
N GLU A 510 1.79 8.23 14.48
CA GLU A 510 1.21 7.32 13.46
C GLU A 510 0.82 8.03 12.15
N ASN A 511 0.00 9.08 12.22
CA ASN A 511 -0.58 9.75 11.06
C ASN A 511 -0.40 11.30 11.03
N PHE A 512 0.45 11.88 11.88
CA PHE A 512 0.73 13.34 11.90
C PHE A 512 2.04 13.69 12.61
N VAL A 513 2.48 14.95 12.49
CA VAL A 513 3.74 15.43 13.08
C VAL A 513 3.48 16.66 13.96
N GLU A 514 4.03 16.69 15.19
CA GLU A 514 4.20 17.95 15.94
C GLU A 514 5.39 18.70 15.35
N GLU A 515 5.18 19.95 14.94
CA GLU A 515 6.18 20.74 14.24
C GLU A 515 6.32 22.15 14.80
N LYS A 516 7.57 22.63 14.74
CA LYS A 516 7.92 24.05 14.84
C LYS A 516 8.03 24.61 13.43
N LEU A 517 7.40 25.76 13.20
CA LEU A 517 7.39 26.48 11.94
C LEU A 517 7.99 27.88 12.19
N GLU A 518 9.22 28.12 11.72
CA GLU A 518 9.91 29.40 11.93
C GLU A 518 9.57 30.39 10.80
N THR A 519 8.91 31.48 11.18
CA THR A 519 8.33 32.45 10.24
C THR A 519 9.16 33.74 10.22
N PRO A 520 9.27 34.47 9.08
CA PRO A 520 10.16 35.62 8.97
C PRO A 520 9.93 36.79 9.95
N GLY A 521 8.78 36.83 10.64
CA GLY A 521 8.47 37.79 11.71
C GLY A 521 7.13 38.49 11.58
N SER A 522 6.53 38.50 10.38
CA SER A 522 5.22 39.11 10.13
C SER A 522 4.45 38.37 9.04
N SER A 523 3.12 38.37 9.18
CA SER A 523 2.16 37.80 8.24
C SER A 523 1.12 38.84 7.85
N VAL A 524 0.68 38.80 6.60
CA VAL A 524 -0.50 39.51 6.10
C VAL A 524 -1.65 38.54 5.87
N CYS A 525 -2.84 38.91 6.33
CA CYS A 525 -4.01 38.06 6.24
C CYS A 525 -5.21 38.81 5.68
N ALA A 526 -6.00 38.13 4.84
CA ALA A 526 -7.27 38.63 4.33
C ALA A 526 -8.40 37.69 4.76
N THR A 527 -9.49 38.26 5.28
CA THR A 527 -10.65 37.49 5.76
C THR A 527 -11.77 37.46 4.72
N GLN A 528 -12.44 36.32 4.61
CA GLN A 528 -13.51 36.07 3.65
C GLN A 528 -14.64 35.24 4.27
N LYS A 529 -15.89 35.63 4.00
CA LYS A 529 -17.09 34.86 4.34
C LYS A 529 -17.53 33.93 3.21
N TYR A 530 -18.12 32.79 3.56
CA TYR A 530 -18.59 31.76 2.62
C TYR A 530 -19.71 30.89 3.19
N CYS A 531 -20.37 30.10 2.32
CA CYS A 531 -21.45 29.18 2.69
C CYS A 531 -21.05 27.69 2.63
N THR A 532 -20.44 27.28 1.52
CA THR A 532 -20.30 25.86 1.15
C THR A 532 -18.91 25.48 0.64
N SER A 533 -18.26 26.31 -0.19
CA SER A 533 -16.93 26.01 -0.73
C SER A 533 -15.82 26.78 -0.02
N VAL A 534 -14.85 26.03 0.50
CA VAL A 534 -13.59 26.54 1.05
C VAL A 534 -12.67 26.96 -0.11
N ARG A 535 -12.69 26.23 -1.23
CA ARG A 535 -11.91 26.57 -2.44
C ARG A 535 -12.28 27.95 -3.01
N GLU A 536 -13.55 28.30 -3.12
CA GLU A 536 -13.96 29.64 -3.59
C GLU A 536 -13.63 30.75 -2.59
N ALA A 537 -13.75 30.49 -1.28
CA ALA A 537 -13.33 31.43 -0.25
C ALA A 537 -11.81 31.69 -0.32
N SER A 538 -11.01 30.65 -0.60
CA SER A 538 -9.56 30.75 -0.76
C SER A 538 -9.20 31.64 -1.96
N LYS A 539 -9.77 31.39 -3.15
CA LYS A 539 -9.57 32.22 -4.35
C LYS A 539 -9.82 33.70 -4.09
N GLN A 540 -10.91 34.04 -3.39
CA GLN A 540 -11.28 35.42 -3.08
C GLN A 540 -10.29 36.08 -2.10
N ALA A 541 -9.89 35.38 -1.04
CA ALA A 541 -8.91 35.91 -0.07
C ALA A 541 -7.50 36.02 -0.68
N ILE A 542 -7.09 35.06 -1.52
CA ILE A 542 -5.84 35.10 -2.29
C ILE A 542 -5.81 36.32 -3.22
N SER A 543 -6.93 36.66 -3.88
CA SER A 543 -7.02 37.85 -4.73
C SER A 543 -6.72 39.15 -3.96
N LYS A 544 -7.24 39.29 -2.73
CA LYS A 544 -6.91 40.42 -1.84
C LYS A 544 -5.42 40.45 -1.49
N LEU A 545 -4.85 39.31 -1.05
CA LEU A 545 -3.41 39.23 -0.73
C LEU A 545 -2.53 39.56 -1.94
N LEU A 546 -2.83 39.00 -3.11
CA LEU A 546 -2.10 39.28 -4.36
C LEU A 546 -2.11 40.77 -4.72
N SER A 547 -3.18 41.51 -4.41
CA SER A 547 -3.20 42.97 -4.58
C SER A 547 -2.11 43.65 -3.73
N TYR A 548 -2.02 43.31 -2.44
CA TYR A 548 -1.00 43.82 -1.52
C TYR A 548 0.42 43.48 -1.98
N PHE A 549 0.67 42.22 -2.36
CA PHE A 549 1.97 41.74 -2.84
C PHE A 549 2.39 42.40 -4.18
N ASN A 550 1.44 42.62 -5.10
CA ASN A 550 1.68 43.34 -6.37
C ASN A 550 1.84 44.87 -6.26
N GLY A 551 1.84 45.40 -5.03
CA GLY A 551 2.16 46.81 -4.74
C GLY A 551 1.02 47.62 -4.12
N TYR A 552 -0.17 47.05 -3.84
CA TYR A 552 -1.26 47.76 -3.17
C TYR A 552 -1.05 47.87 -1.65
N ASN A 553 0.06 48.51 -1.28
CA ASN A 553 0.49 48.83 0.07
C ASN A 553 0.95 50.30 0.12
N LYS A 554 0.99 50.91 1.32
CA LYS A 554 1.25 52.35 1.49
C LYS A 554 2.62 52.79 0.96
N GLN A 555 3.58 51.87 0.90
CA GLN A 555 4.94 52.08 0.38
C GLN A 555 5.08 51.76 -1.12
N GLN A 556 4.03 51.26 -1.79
CA GLN A 556 4.02 50.81 -3.20
C GLN A 556 5.13 49.79 -3.54
N LYS A 557 5.64 49.05 -2.54
CA LYS A 557 6.70 48.04 -2.70
C LYS A 557 6.10 46.77 -3.30
N ARG A 558 6.66 46.27 -4.42
CA ARG A 558 6.31 44.95 -4.97
C ARG A 558 7.08 43.83 -4.27
N MET A 559 6.40 42.72 -4.07
CA MET A 559 6.86 41.59 -3.26
C MET A 559 6.31 40.28 -3.84
N ASP A 560 7.17 39.30 -4.06
CA ASP A 560 6.74 37.93 -4.36
C ASP A 560 6.07 37.31 -3.13
N MET A 561 4.99 36.53 -3.29
CA MET A 561 4.16 36.02 -2.20
C MET A 561 4.70 34.70 -1.61
N PRO A 562 5.14 34.66 -0.34
CA PRO A 562 5.68 33.45 0.30
C PRO A 562 4.70 32.28 0.41
N ARG A 563 5.26 31.09 0.66
CA ARG A 563 4.51 29.84 0.84
C ARG A 563 4.84 29.12 2.17
N PRO A 564 3.97 28.20 2.63
CA PRO A 564 2.59 28.01 2.18
C PRO A 564 1.68 29.17 2.59
N LEU A 565 0.50 29.24 1.98
CA LEU A 565 -0.61 30.04 2.48
C LEU A 565 -1.29 29.29 3.62
N PHE A 566 -1.74 29.99 4.67
CA PHE A 566 -2.44 29.41 5.81
C PHE A 566 -3.90 29.87 5.82
N HIS A 567 -4.84 28.96 5.56
CA HIS A 567 -6.27 29.22 5.60
C HIS A 567 -6.84 28.77 6.94
N TYR A 568 -6.95 29.69 7.90
CA TYR A 568 -7.52 29.41 9.22
C TYR A 568 -9.05 29.47 9.17
N ILE A 569 -9.69 28.39 9.63
CA ILE A 569 -11.14 28.18 9.61
C ILE A 569 -11.61 27.81 11.00
N ASN A 570 -12.68 28.45 11.48
CA ASN A 570 -13.30 28.11 12.76
C ASN A 570 -14.31 26.96 12.61
N LEU A 571 -14.05 25.81 13.24
CA LEU A 571 -14.91 24.61 13.17
C LEU A 571 -16.33 24.86 13.67
N THR A 572 -16.51 25.65 14.73
CA THR A 572 -17.82 25.98 15.32
C THR A 572 -18.68 26.88 14.40
N SER A 573 -18.06 27.64 13.49
CA SER A 573 -18.77 28.28 12.38
C SER A 573 -19.16 27.26 11.30
N ASN A 574 -18.25 26.34 10.97
CA ASN A 574 -18.43 25.37 9.90
C ASN A 574 -19.55 24.35 10.18
N ALA A 575 -19.72 23.98 11.45
CA ALA A 575 -20.78 23.11 11.94
C ALA A 575 -22.20 23.74 11.86
N LYS A 576 -22.31 25.06 11.64
CA LYS A 576 -23.61 25.75 11.53
C LYS A 576 -24.05 25.83 10.06
N PRO A 577 -25.33 25.52 9.74
CA PRO A 577 -25.87 25.79 8.41
C PRO A 577 -26.04 27.30 8.20
N GLY A 578 -25.48 27.85 7.11
CA GLY A 578 -25.56 29.28 6.80
C GLY A 578 -24.42 29.77 5.91
N CYS A 579 -24.40 31.09 5.68
CA CYS A 579 -23.39 31.80 4.88
C CYS A 579 -22.43 32.69 5.72
N ASP A 580 -22.50 32.58 7.04
CA ASP A 580 -21.67 33.33 8.00
C ASP A 580 -20.45 32.53 8.48
N LYS A 581 -19.98 31.56 7.68
CA LYS A 581 -18.70 30.90 7.93
C LYS A 581 -17.59 31.82 7.49
N GLU A 582 -16.52 31.86 8.27
CA GLU A 582 -15.43 32.80 8.09
C GLU A 582 -14.09 32.06 7.98
N MET A 583 -13.26 32.53 7.05
CA MET A 583 -11.93 32.00 6.81
C MET A 583 -10.93 33.15 6.69
N MET A 584 -9.87 33.08 7.48
CA MET A 584 -8.75 34.02 7.43
C MET A 584 -7.59 33.37 6.68
N THR A 585 -7.28 33.88 5.48
CA THR A 585 -6.14 33.40 4.69
C THR A 585 -4.93 34.28 4.93
N CYS A 586 -3.81 33.69 5.32
CA CYS A 586 -2.56 34.37 5.65
C CYS A 586 -1.41 33.95 4.72
N SER A 587 -0.49 34.90 4.47
CA SER A 587 0.84 34.66 3.88
C SER A 587 1.87 35.47 4.67
N PHE A 588 3.13 35.02 4.68
CA PHE A 588 4.22 35.72 5.38
C PHE A 588 4.70 36.93 4.58
N VAL A 589 5.36 37.86 5.24
CA VAL A 589 6.16 38.88 4.55
C VAL A 589 7.52 38.25 4.20
N PRO A 590 8.01 38.38 2.94
CA PRO A 590 9.32 37.87 2.53
C PRO A 590 10.45 38.33 3.46
N LYS A 591 11.49 37.50 3.66
CA LYS A 591 12.55 37.75 4.64
C LYS A 591 13.27 39.09 4.42
N ARG A 592 13.45 39.48 3.15
CA ARG A 592 13.99 40.79 2.71
C ARG A 592 13.16 42.02 3.14
N PHE A 593 11.90 41.84 3.56
CA PHE A 593 11.00 42.91 3.99
C PHE A 593 10.52 42.75 5.44
N ALA A 594 10.79 41.63 6.12
CA ALA A 594 10.23 41.35 7.44
C ALA A 594 10.65 42.34 8.56
N ALA A 595 11.74 43.07 8.39
CA ALA A 595 12.20 44.12 9.32
C ALA A 595 11.53 45.51 9.10
N ASP A 596 10.99 45.77 7.91
CA ASP A 596 10.20 46.97 7.55
C ASP A 596 9.06 46.55 6.61
N PRO A 597 8.07 45.80 7.13
CA PRO A 597 7.04 45.20 6.31
C PRO A 597 6.06 46.27 5.79
N PRO A 598 5.70 46.29 4.49
CA PRO A 598 4.83 47.32 3.95
C PRO A 598 3.45 47.31 4.63
N ALA A 599 2.93 48.49 4.96
CA ALA A 599 1.61 48.61 5.59
C ALA A 599 0.52 48.47 4.52
N PRO A 600 -0.53 47.64 4.73
CA PRO A 600 -1.64 47.51 3.79
C PRO A 600 -2.29 48.85 3.42
N ALA A 601 -2.60 49.03 2.14
CA ALA A 601 -3.44 50.14 1.67
C ALA A 601 -4.93 49.77 1.75
N ASP A 602 -5.25 48.49 1.55
CA ASP A 602 -6.57 47.94 1.84
C ASP A 602 -6.80 47.79 3.36
N LYS A 603 -8.03 48.05 3.79
CA LYS A 603 -8.51 47.86 5.17
C LYS A 603 -8.92 46.40 5.45
N ASP A 604 -9.21 45.63 4.41
CA ASP A 604 -9.62 44.22 4.49
C ASP A 604 -8.40 43.27 4.68
N ILE A 605 -7.19 43.83 4.72
CA ILE A 605 -5.92 43.11 4.90
C ILE A 605 -5.31 43.52 6.24
N MET A 606 -5.20 42.55 7.14
CA MET A 606 -4.64 42.70 8.48
C MET A 606 -3.16 42.26 8.51
N MET A 607 -2.42 42.72 9.51
CA MET A 607 -1.05 42.29 9.80
C MET A 607 -0.96 41.65 11.17
N PHE A 608 -0.22 40.54 11.27
CA PHE A 608 0.04 39.82 12.51
C PHE A 608 1.55 39.62 12.69
N GLY A 609 2.07 39.91 13.88
CA GLY A 609 3.45 39.60 14.23
C GLY A 609 3.58 38.16 14.73
N ALA A 610 4.43 37.36 14.08
CA ALA A 610 4.73 35.99 14.49
C ALA A 610 6.10 35.57 13.94
N THR A 611 6.98 35.09 14.82
CA THR A 611 8.29 34.50 14.49
C THR A 611 8.29 32.98 14.56
N GLU A 612 7.36 32.37 15.31
CA GLU A 612 7.23 30.93 15.46
C GLU A 612 5.74 30.55 15.50
N LEU A 613 5.39 29.46 14.81
CA LEU A 613 4.10 28.78 14.90
C LEU A 613 4.36 27.31 15.26
N ASN A 614 3.82 26.85 16.39
CA ASN A 614 3.92 25.46 16.82
C ASN A 614 2.56 24.80 16.63
N GLY A 615 2.52 23.55 16.15
CA GLY A 615 1.25 22.86 15.90
C GLY A 615 1.42 21.42 15.43
N TYR A 616 0.29 20.83 15.04
CA TYR A 616 0.21 19.45 14.54
C TYR A 616 -0.19 19.47 13.07
N THR A 617 0.60 18.82 12.23
CA THR A 617 0.47 18.86 10.77
C THR A 617 0.12 17.48 10.22
N MET A 618 -0.96 17.40 9.45
CA MET A 618 -1.41 16.21 8.72
C MET A 618 -1.66 16.55 7.24
N PRO A 619 -0.70 16.31 6.34
CA PRO A 619 -0.91 16.41 4.89
C PRO A 619 -2.00 15.50 4.33
N TYR A 620 -2.59 15.94 3.22
CA TYR A 620 -3.67 15.25 2.52
C TYR A 620 -3.67 15.60 1.01
N GLY A 621 -4.23 14.69 0.20
CA GLY A 621 -4.32 14.80 -1.26
C GLY A 621 -5.46 15.72 -1.75
N ASP A 622 -5.98 15.48 -2.97
CA ASP A 622 -7.05 16.31 -3.54
C ASP A 622 -8.45 15.98 -2.99
N LEU A 623 -8.73 16.47 -1.78
CA LEU A 623 -10.05 16.32 -1.15
C LEU A 623 -11.01 17.44 -1.61
N ASN A 624 -12.25 17.08 -1.97
CA ASN A 624 -13.29 18.08 -2.24
C ASN A 624 -13.75 18.78 -0.94
N ASP A 625 -14.52 19.88 -1.05
CA ASP A 625 -14.93 20.70 0.10
C ASP A 625 -15.63 19.91 1.24
N LYS A 626 -16.36 18.82 0.94
CA LYS A 626 -16.98 17.97 1.99
C LYS A 626 -15.94 17.10 2.69
N ASP A 627 -15.04 16.52 1.92
CA ASP A 627 -14.06 15.56 2.44
C ASP A 627 -12.94 16.28 3.20
N ILE A 628 -12.56 17.51 2.81
CA ILE A 628 -11.72 18.41 3.63
C ILE A 628 -12.33 18.56 5.03
N VAL A 629 -13.63 18.90 5.12
CA VAL A 629 -14.30 19.07 6.41
C VAL A 629 -14.41 17.76 7.20
N ARG A 630 -14.65 16.61 6.53
CA ARG A 630 -14.63 15.29 7.20
C ARG A 630 -13.24 15.00 7.80
N THR A 631 -12.18 15.23 7.03
CA THR A 631 -10.78 15.00 7.46
C THR A 631 -10.36 15.96 8.57
N MET A 632 -10.83 17.22 8.58
CA MET A 632 -10.66 18.15 9.71
C MET A 632 -11.30 17.62 10.99
N ILE A 633 -12.54 17.13 10.91
CA ILE A 633 -13.25 16.56 12.07
C ILE A 633 -12.56 15.28 12.57
N GLY A 634 -12.11 14.42 11.65
CA GLY A 634 -11.32 13.23 11.97
C GLY A 634 -10.02 13.56 12.70
N PHE A 635 -9.24 14.50 12.17
CA PHE A 635 -7.99 14.94 12.79
C PHE A 635 -8.22 15.57 14.17
N ASN A 636 -9.28 16.36 14.34
CA ASN A 636 -9.67 16.90 15.66
C ASN A 636 -9.96 15.79 16.67
N LYS A 637 -10.66 14.72 16.25
CA LYS A 637 -10.93 13.54 17.09
C LYS A 637 -9.63 12.81 17.47
N THR A 638 -8.65 12.73 16.57
CA THR A 638 -7.32 12.15 16.86
C THR A 638 -6.57 13.00 17.89
N LEU A 639 -6.53 14.32 17.71
CA LEU A 639 -5.84 15.25 18.62
C LEU A 639 -6.50 15.34 20.01
N ALA A 640 -7.82 15.16 20.11
CA ALA A 640 -8.53 15.10 21.39
C ALA A 640 -8.00 13.99 22.33
N GLY A 641 -7.41 12.92 21.76
CA GLY A 641 -6.72 11.88 22.55
C GLY A 641 -5.46 12.40 23.28
N LEU A 642 -4.85 13.50 22.84
CA LEU A 642 -3.65 14.08 23.45
C LEU A 642 -3.95 14.89 24.73
N GLU A 643 -5.18 15.37 24.89
CA GLU A 643 -5.59 16.19 26.05
C GLU A 643 -5.46 15.43 27.37
N LYS A 644 -5.73 14.12 27.32
CA LYS A 644 -5.57 13.14 28.41
C LYS A 644 -4.14 13.10 28.98
N PHE A 645 -3.16 13.62 28.22
CA PHE A 645 -1.75 13.68 28.59
C PHE A 645 -1.26 15.11 28.88
N GLY A 646 -2.20 16.06 29.09
CA GLY A 646 -1.91 17.47 29.34
C GLY A 646 -1.46 18.26 28.11
N ILE A 647 -1.58 17.68 26.91
CA ILE A 647 -1.11 18.29 25.66
C ILE A 647 -2.23 19.13 25.05
N ALA A 648 -2.23 20.44 25.34
CA ALA A 648 -3.22 21.38 24.83
C ALA A 648 -2.99 21.78 23.35
N TYR A 649 -4.08 21.97 22.62
CA TYR A 649 -4.13 22.42 21.23
C TYR A 649 -5.42 23.23 20.98
N ASP A 650 -5.45 24.02 19.90
CA ASP A 650 -6.63 24.81 19.53
C ASP A 650 -7.68 23.91 18.87
N LYS A 651 -8.74 23.59 19.63
CA LYS A 651 -9.85 22.73 19.20
C LYS A 651 -10.79 23.39 18.19
N LEU A 652 -10.65 24.70 17.97
CA LEU A 652 -11.58 25.54 17.21
C LEU A 652 -10.99 26.00 15.89
N THR A 653 -9.70 26.34 15.86
CA THR A 653 -8.99 26.89 14.68
C THR A 653 -8.25 25.80 13.93
N PHE A 654 -8.71 25.49 12.73
CA PHE A 654 -8.02 24.57 11.82
C PHE A 654 -7.44 25.35 10.64
N GLY A 655 -6.13 25.27 10.47
CA GLY A 655 -5.42 25.80 9.30
C GLY A 655 -5.39 24.78 8.15
N ILE A 656 -5.46 25.27 6.91
CA ILE A 656 -5.00 24.54 5.72
C ILE A 656 -3.74 25.22 5.19
N MET A 657 -2.66 24.47 5.04
CA MET A 657 -1.40 24.89 4.41
C MET A 657 -1.48 24.62 2.89
N GLN A 658 -1.63 25.67 2.07
CA GLN A 658 -1.71 25.58 0.60
C GLN A 658 -0.42 26.09 -0.07
N TYR A 659 0.30 25.16 -0.72
CA TYR A 659 1.61 25.45 -1.35
C TYR A 659 1.49 25.98 -2.79
N PHE A 660 0.46 25.58 -3.54
CA PHE A 660 0.29 25.83 -4.98
C PHE A 660 -0.69 26.96 -5.32
N ALA A 661 -0.63 27.52 -6.52
CA ALA A 661 -1.46 28.63 -6.99
C ALA A 661 -2.85 28.18 -7.49
N PRO A 662 -3.86 29.07 -7.51
CA PRO A 662 -5.15 28.77 -8.12
C PRO A 662 -5.02 28.49 -9.63
N GLY A 663 -5.09 27.22 -10.03
CA GLY A 663 -4.93 26.76 -11.41
C GLY A 663 -3.74 25.81 -11.64
N GLU A 664 -2.91 25.55 -10.62
CA GLU A 664 -1.87 24.52 -10.67
C GLU A 664 -2.44 23.19 -10.13
N GLU A 665 -2.72 22.22 -11.01
CA GLU A 665 -3.35 20.93 -10.66
C GLU A 665 -2.35 19.88 -10.11
N PHE A 666 -1.69 20.17 -8.99
CA PHE A 666 -1.12 19.19 -8.04
C PHE A 666 -1.17 19.85 -6.64
N THR A 667 -2.02 19.55 -5.66
CA THR A 667 -2.54 18.32 -5.00
C THR A 667 -1.82 17.84 -3.73
N TYR A 668 -0.94 18.67 -3.13
CA TYR A 668 -0.53 18.53 -1.71
C TYR A 668 -0.93 19.76 -0.89
N ASN A 669 -1.75 19.54 0.13
CA ASN A 669 -2.06 20.49 1.19
C ASN A 669 -1.81 19.82 2.54
N ALA A 670 -1.82 20.58 3.64
CA ALA A 670 -1.87 19.98 4.97
C ALA A 670 -2.86 20.65 5.90
N LEU A 671 -3.50 19.86 6.76
CA LEU A 671 -4.18 20.39 7.93
C LEU A 671 -3.12 20.76 8.96
N PHE A 672 -3.27 21.92 9.57
CA PHE A 672 -2.41 22.44 10.63
C PHE A 672 -3.27 22.86 11.81
N VAL A 673 -3.01 22.33 13.00
CA VAL A 673 -3.74 22.66 14.23
C VAL A 673 -2.79 23.34 15.21
N PRO A 674 -3.00 24.62 15.57
CA PRO A 674 -2.13 25.34 16.48
C PRO A 674 -2.00 24.65 17.84
N LYS A 675 -0.78 24.57 18.36
CA LYS A 675 -0.49 24.11 19.72
C LYS A 675 -0.66 25.27 20.68
N LEU A 676 -1.49 25.11 21.72
CA LEU A 676 -1.68 26.14 22.73
C LEU A 676 -0.44 26.20 23.62
N GLN A 677 0.30 27.32 23.56
CA GLN A 677 1.38 27.57 24.50
C GLN A 677 0.80 27.94 25.88
N LYS A 678 1.34 27.34 26.95
CA LYS A 678 0.99 27.66 28.34
C LYS A 678 1.36 29.12 28.62
N GLY A 679 0.38 30.03 28.59
CA GLY A 679 0.61 31.47 28.80
C GLY A 679 -0.46 32.41 28.22
N ILE A 680 -1.29 31.97 27.28
CA ILE A 680 -2.37 32.82 26.72
C ILE A 680 -3.69 32.58 27.46
N VAL A 681 -3.85 33.33 28.56
CA VAL A 681 -5.10 33.68 29.27
C VAL A 681 -6.23 32.63 29.25
N VAL A 682 -6.18 31.70 30.21
CA VAL A 682 -7.39 31.20 30.88
C VAL A 682 -7.51 31.98 32.20
N PRO A 683 -8.71 32.42 32.64
CA PRO A 683 -8.87 33.11 33.92
C PRO A 683 -8.34 32.28 35.10
N GLU A 684 -7.61 32.93 36.00
CA GLU A 684 -6.79 32.28 37.04
C GLU A 684 -7.60 31.68 38.21
N GLU A 685 -8.93 31.90 38.22
CA GLU A 685 -9.82 31.53 39.34
C GLU A 685 -10.21 30.04 39.40
N GLU A 686 -10.14 29.29 38.28
CA GLU A 686 -10.48 27.84 38.28
C GLU A 686 -9.28 26.89 38.54
N LEU A 687 -8.03 27.38 38.41
CA LEU A 687 -6.86 26.49 38.52
C LEU A 687 -6.30 26.36 39.95
N ALA A 688 -6.60 27.32 40.83
CA ALA A 688 -6.01 27.41 42.16
C ALA A 688 -6.32 26.19 43.05
N GLU A 689 -7.57 25.69 43.03
CA GLU A 689 -7.99 24.55 43.85
C GLU A 689 -7.33 23.23 43.40
N ALA A 690 -7.10 23.05 42.10
CA ALA A 690 -6.44 21.86 41.56
C ALA A 690 -4.97 21.75 42.00
N THR A 691 -4.21 22.86 41.98
CA THR A 691 -2.77 22.85 42.32
C THR A 691 -2.45 22.68 43.80
N VAL A 692 -3.41 22.86 44.71
CA VAL A 692 -3.18 22.68 46.16
C VAL A 692 -3.47 21.23 46.60
N ALA A 693 -4.36 20.52 45.92
CA ALA A 693 -4.62 19.09 46.15
C ALA A 693 -3.52 18.18 45.61
N ALA A 694 -2.86 18.56 44.50
CA ALA A 694 -1.81 17.79 43.81
C ALA A 694 -0.44 17.76 44.55
N LYS A 695 -0.48 17.65 45.88
CA LYS A 695 0.63 17.26 46.75
C LYS A 695 0.34 15.94 47.50
N GLU A 696 -0.58 15.12 46.98
CA GLU A 696 -0.59 13.68 47.25
C GLU A 696 0.81 13.09 47.01
N GLU A 697 1.10 11.98 47.69
CA GLU A 697 2.43 11.39 47.72
C GLU A 697 2.89 11.01 46.30
N SER A 698 4.07 11.51 45.91
CA SER A 698 4.75 11.03 44.70
C SER A 698 5.20 9.59 44.97
N HIS A 699 4.32 8.64 44.62
CA HIS A 699 4.57 7.22 44.73
C HIS A 699 5.71 6.83 43.79
N GLN A 700 6.94 6.87 44.30
CA GLN A 700 8.14 6.43 43.59
C GLN A 700 7.92 5.02 43.05
N LEU A 701 8.12 4.83 41.75
CA LEU A 701 7.87 3.55 41.09
C LEU A 701 8.76 2.45 41.66
N HIS A 702 9.98 2.82 42.04
CA HIS A 702 10.96 1.95 42.67
C HIS A 702 11.55 2.57 43.94
N SER A 703 12.13 1.73 44.81
CA SER A 703 13.01 2.12 45.89
C SER A 703 14.43 1.62 45.61
N PHE A 704 15.42 2.47 45.90
CA PHE A 704 16.83 2.10 45.78
C PHE A 704 17.23 1.13 46.91
N VAL A 705 17.86 0.00 46.55
CA VAL A 705 18.34 -1.00 47.53
C VAL A 705 19.83 -0.83 47.80
N LYS A 706 20.66 -0.69 46.75
CA LYS A 706 22.11 -0.42 46.83
C LYS A 706 22.73 -0.12 45.45
N ASP A 707 23.88 0.52 45.47
CA ASP A 707 24.78 0.68 44.31
C ASP A 707 25.65 -0.58 44.13
N LEU A 708 25.92 -0.97 42.89
CA LEU A 708 26.76 -2.11 42.48
C LEU A 708 27.96 -1.67 41.60
N GLY A 709 28.19 -0.37 41.48
CA GLY A 709 29.23 0.24 40.65
C GLY A 709 28.89 0.18 39.16
N ASP A 710 29.68 0.91 38.36
CA ASP A 710 29.59 0.96 36.89
C ASP A 710 28.19 1.32 36.36
N ASN A 711 27.53 2.28 37.03
CA ASN A 711 26.16 2.74 36.75
C ASN A 711 25.07 1.67 36.92
N ILE A 712 25.31 0.63 37.74
CA ILE A 712 24.33 -0.42 38.05
C ILE A 712 23.83 -0.27 39.49
N GLN A 713 22.51 -0.26 39.65
CA GLN A 713 21.83 -0.18 40.95
C GLN A 713 20.95 -1.43 41.14
N GLU A 714 20.91 -1.98 42.36
CA GLU A 714 19.84 -2.89 42.75
C GLU A 714 18.66 -2.03 43.24
N ILE A 715 17.52 -2.15 42.58
CA ILE A 715 16.27 -1.45 42.89
C ILE A 715 15.19 -2.45 43.29
N ARG A 716 14.14 -1.99 43.95
CA ARG A 716 12.91 -2.76 44.21
C ARG A 716 11.71 -2.00 43.65
N MET A 717 10.89 -2.63 42.84
CA MET A 717 9.62 -2.04 42.40
C MET A 717 8.65 -2.00 43.59
N ASN A 718 8.07 -0.83 43.87
CA ASN A 718 7.26 -0.62 45.08
C ASN A 718 5.79 -1.09 44.93
N PRO A 719 5.09 -0.80 43.81
CA PRO A 719 3.71 -1.25 43.63
C PRO A 719 3.60 -2.77 43.44
N LYS A 720 2.53 -3.35 43.99
CA LYS A 720 2.20 -4.78 43.87
C LYS A 720 1.37 -5.10 42.62
N LEU A 721 0.39 -4.24 42.32
CA LEU A 721 -0.50 -4.38 41.17
C LEU A 721 -0.31 -3.22 40.19
N TYR A 722 -0.45 -3.54 38.91
CA TYR A 722 -0.37 -2.61 37.79
C TYR A 722 -1.51 -2.88 36.82
N ALA A 723 -1.99 -1.85 36.12
CA ALA A 723 -2.79 -2.05 34.92
C ALA A 723 -1.86 -1.98 33.71
N CYS A 724 -2.00 -2.92 32.78
CA CYS A 724 -1.11 -3.14 31.66
C CYS A 724 -1.88 -3.30 30.34
N VAL A 725 -1.37 -2.75 29.25
CA VAL A 725 -1.91 -2.91 27.90
C VAL A 725 -0.79 -3.36 26.97
N ASP A 726 -0.95 -4.52 26.33
CA ASP A 726 -0.01 -4.99 25.31
C ASP A 726 0.06 -4.04 24.12
N VAL A 727 1.24 -3.91 23.53
CA VAL A 727 1.52 -3.06 22.37
C VAL A 727 1.17 -3.82 21.09
N GLU A 728 0.30 -3.23 20.27
CA GLU A 728 -0.25 -3.80 19.03
C GLU A 728 0.77 -3.84 17.85
N SER A 729 2.06 -3.57 18.10
CA SER A 729 3.15 -3.45 17.10
C SER A 729 4.50 -3.95 17.66
N CYS A 730 5.32 -4.61 16.84
CA CYS A 730 6.68 -5.02 17.25
C CYS A 730 7.68 -3.85 17.36
N ASN A 731 7.32 -2.66 16.88
CA ASN A 731 8.25 -1.54 16.63
C ASN A 731 7.90 -0.27 17.42
N ASP A 732 6.62 -0.05 17.73
CA ASP A 732 6.12 1.20 18.32
C ASP A 732 6.15 1.20 19.86
N PHE A 733 7.34 1.44 20.39
CA PHE A 733 7.45 1.98 21.74
C PHE A 733 6.62 3.28 21.82
N PHE A 734 5.67 3.35 22.77
CA PHE A 734 4.81 4.51 23.04
C PHE A 734 3.63 4.77 22.05
N THR A 735 2.89 3.74 21.60
CA THR A 735 1.63 3.99 20.84
C THR A 735 0.64 4.85 21.62
N ARG A 736 -0.19 5.63 20.91
CA ARG A 736 -1.27 6.42 21.54
C ARG A 736 -2.34 5.51 22.14
N ASN A 737 -2.57 4.34 21.53
CA ASN A 737 -3.64 3.42 21.90
C ASN A 737 -3.46 2.84 23.31
N THR A 738 -2.27 2.37 23.68
CA THR A 738 -2.05 1.78 25.02
C THR A 738 -2.22 2.82 26.12
N MET A 739 -1.65 4.01 25.93
CA MET A 739 -1.74 5.09 26.93
C MET A 739 -3.17 5.61 27.12
N VAL A 740 -3.99 5.65 26.05
CA VAL A 740 -5.39 6.09 26.18
C VAL A 740 -6.23 5.05 26.90
N ALA A 741 -6.02 3.76 26.64
CA ALA A 741 -6.70 2.68 27.36
C ALA A 741 -6.34 2.66 28.85
N LEU A 742 -5.05 2.82 29.19
CA LEU A 742 -4.59 2.98 30.57
C LEU A 742 -5.19 4.24 31.22
N HIS A 743 -5.12 5.40 30.56
CA HIS A 743 -5.68 6.64 31.09
C HIS A 743 -7.16 6.45 31.45
N ASP A 744 -7.94 5.88 30.54
CA ASP A 744 -9.37 5.74 30.72
C ASP A 744 -9.70 4.76 31.84
N TYR A 745 -8.97 3.64 31.97
CA TYR A 745 -9.10 2.74 33.13
C TYR A 745 -8.87 3.48 34.45
N PHE A 746 -7.81 4.29 34.55
CA PHE A 746 -7.53 5.09 35.76
C PHE A 746 -8.56 6.21 35.99
N ALA A 747 -9.11 6.81 34.92
CA ALA A 747 -10.14 7.84 35.02
C ALA A 747 -11.52 7.32 35.46
N GLY A 748 -11.76 6.00 35.38
CA GLY A 748 -13.02 5.36 35.78
C GLY A 748 -13.66 4.43 34.74
N ASN A 749 -13.01 4.11 33.62
CA ASN A 749 -13.49 3.12 32.65
C ASN A 749 -13.22 1.68 33.15
N ASN A 750 -13.85 1.35 34.27
CA ASN A 750 -13.79 0.08 34.96
C ASN A 750 -15.16 -0.27 35.55
N ASP A 751 -15.35 -1.54 35.92
CA ASP A 751 -16.62 -2.09 36.40
C ASP A 751 -17.28 -1.28 37.54
N GLY A 752 -16.48 -0.81 38.49
CA GLY A 752 -16.93 0.01 39.61
C GLY A 752 -17.10 1.51 39.31
N ASN A 753 -16.75 1.99 38.12
CA ASN A 753 -16.63 3.42 37.77
C ASN A 753 -15.72 4.20 38.75
N VAL A 754 -14.69 3.55 39.29
CA VAL A 754 -13.81 4.07 40.34
C VAL A 754 -12.64 4.83 39.70
N ASN A 755 -12.51 6.12 40.01
CA ASN A 755 -11.34 6.90 39.63
C ASN A 755 -10.14 6.51 40.51
N LEU A 756 -9.08 6.01 39.89
CA LEU A 756 -7.85 5.55 40.54
C LEU A 756 -6.81 6.68 40.72
N GLY A 757 -7.04 7.85 40.11
CA GLY A 757 -6.12 8.99 40.11
C GLY A 757 -5.41 9.19 38.76
N SER A 758 -4.23 9.80 38.80
CA SER A 758 -3.42 10.04 37.60
C SER A 758 -2.52 8.86 37.24
N LEU A 759 -2.20 8.68 35.95
CA LEU A 759 -1.19 7.74 35.49
C LEU A 759 0.19 8.11 36.06
N SER A 760 0.74 7.26 36.91
CA SER A 760 1.93 7.58 37.71
C SER A 760 2.66 6.33 38.20
N PRO A 761 4.00 6.28 38.05
CA PRO A 761 4.72 6.45 36.78
C PRO A 761 4.50 5.23 35.86
N MET A 762 4.77 5.38 34.56
CA MET A 762 4.63 4.25 33.63
C MET A 762 5.95 3.51 33.42
N PHE A 763 5.86 2.18 33.42
CA PHE A 763 6.93 1.28 33.02
C PHE A 763 6.48 0.38 31.87
N TYR A 764 7.44 -0.17 31.15
CA TYR A 764 7.22 -1.02 29.99
C TYR A 764 8.01 -2.31 30.21
N HIS A 765 7.37 -3.48 30.14
CA HIS A 765 8.05 -4.76 30.33
C HIS A 765 7.87 -5.69 29.13
N THR A 766 8.84 -6.59 28.94
CA THR A 766 8.77 -7.62 27.90
C THR A 766 7.79 -8.73 28.31
N THR A 767 6.82 -8.99 27.43
CA THR A 767 5.83 -10.07 27.57
C THR A 767 6.13 -11.21 26.58
N ARG A 768 5.41 -12.34 26.68
CA ARG A 768 5.45 -13.37 25.61
C ARG A 768 4.89 -12.73 24.32
N PRO A 769 5.48 -12.95 23.13
CA PRO A 769 4.99 -12.34 21.90
C PRO A 769 3.58 -12.86 21.58
N LYS A 770 2.59 -11.96 21.62
CA LYS A 770 1.20 -12.20 21.19
C LYS A 770 1.01 -12.00 19.68
N ILE A 771 1.96 -11.35 19.02
CA ILE A 771 1.98 -11.05 17.59
C ILE A 771 3.00 -11.97 16.93
N GLU A 772 2.57 -12.71 15.92
CA GLU A 772 3.43 -13.60 15.13
C GLU A 772 4.55 -12.79 14.45
N GLY A 773 5.80 -13.21 14.62
CA GLY A 773 6.99 -12.52 14.10
C GLY A 773 7.72 -11.61 15.10
N CYS A 774 7.09 -11.12 16.18
CA CYS A 774 7.83 -10.36 17.20
C CYS A 774 8.73 -11.30 18.04
N SER A 775 9.99 -10.90 18.28
CA SER A 775 10.92 -11.64 19.16
C SER A 775 10.54 -11.61 20.64
N HIS A 776 9.68 -10.69 21.04
CA HIS A 776 9.10 -10.50 22.37
C HIS A 776 7.83 -9.67 22.24
N GLY A 777 6.91 -9.81 23.18
CA GLY A 777 5.84 -8.84 23.37
C GLY A 777 6.33 -7.66 24.22
N LEU A 778 5.56 -6.57 24.21
CA LEU A 778 5.76 -5.42 25.09
C LEU A 778 4.42 -5.04 25.68
N ALA A 779 4.36 -4.77 26.98
CA ALA A 779 3.18 -4.16 27.61
C ALA A 779 3.54 -2.80 28.23
N SER A 780 2.67 -1.82 28.02
CA SER A 780 2.69 -0.51 28.68
C SER A 780 1.95 -0.65 30.00
N CYS A 781 2.53 -0.26 31.13
CA CYS A 781 1.93 -0.48 32.45
C CYS A 781 2.00 0.75 33.36
N SER A 782 0.99 0.95 34.22
CA SER A 782 0.93 2.00 35.23
C SER A 782 0.58 1.42 36.60
N ALA A 783 1.17 1.96 37.67
CA ALA A 783 1.00 1.46 39.04
C ALA A 783 -0.42 1.72 39.57
N ILE A 784 -1.07 0.69 40.09
CA ILE A 784 -2.33 0.84 40.82
C ILE A 784 -1.99 1.31 42.26
N PRO A 785 -2.66 2.35 42.80
CA PRO A 785 -2.39 2.81 44.17
C PRO A 785 -2.78 1.76 45.22
N GLU A 786 -1.98 1.62 46.28
CA GLU A 786 -2.15 0.57 47.30
C GLU A 786 -3.53 0.56 47.98
N LYS A 787 -4.20 1.72 48.07
CA LYS A 787 -5.58 1.86 48.58
C LYS A 787 -6.64 1.06 47.79
N PHE A 788 -6.29 0.52 46.61
CA PHE A 788 -7.17 -0.29 45.77
C PHE A 788 -6.77 -1.78 45.69
N TYR A 789 -5.68 -2.24 46.33
CA TYR A 789 -5.21 -3.64 46.16
C TYR A 789 -6.18 -4.71 46.65
N GLU A 790 -6.96 -4.45 47.70
CA GLU A 790 -7.98 -5.40 48.18
C GLU A 790 -9.26 -5.39 47.31
N ASN A 791 -9.48 -4.35 46.51
CA ASN A 791 -10.71 -4.10 45.76
C ASN A 791 -10.37 -3.47 44.39
N THR A 792 -9.50 -4.11 43.61
CA THR A 792 -9.04 -3.58 42.32
C THR A 792 -10.15 -3.69 41.27
N PRO A 793 -10.64 -2.56 40.70
CA PRO A 793 -11.70 -2.58 39.70
C PRO A 793 -11.28 -3.35 38.44
N GLN A 794 -12.18 -4.14 37.87
CA GLN A 794 -11.91 -4.85 36.63
C GLN A 794 -12.03 -3.90 35.43
N PRO A 795 -11.11 -3.93 34.44
CA PRO A 795 -11.17 -3.01 33.31
C PRO A 795 -12.40 -3.23 32.42
N SER A 796 -12.95 -2.14 31.89
CA SER A 796 -14.04 -2.19 30.90
C SER A 796 -13.54 -2.16 29.44
N ASP A 797 -12.23 -2.03 29.24
CA ASP A 797 -11.55 -2.15 27.95
C ASP A 797 -10.74 -3.45 27.95
N GLU A 798 -11.10 -4.40 27.09
CA GLU A 798 -10.53 -5.76 27.04
C GLU A 798 -9.02 -5.80 26.79
N ARG A 799 -8.43 -4.69 26.32
CA ARG A 799 -6.99 -4.54 26.10
C ARG A 799 -6.23 -4.23 27.38
N VAL A 800 -6.91 -3.76 28.43
CA VAL A 800 -6.33 -3.50 29.75
C VAL A 800 -6.42 -4.78 30.58
N THR A 801 -5.28 -5.19 31.13
CA THR A 801 -5.11 -6.36 31.98
C THR A 801 -4.57 -5.93 33.34
N ILE A 802 -4.87 -6.67 34.41
CA ILE A 802 -4.30 -6.44 35.73
C ILE A 802 -3.12 -7.37 35.93
N PHE A 803 -1.93 -6.80 36.16
CA PHE A 803 -0.68 -7.52 36.35
C PHE A 803 -0.25 -7.51 37.82
N ASN A 804 -0.02 -8.71 38.38
CA ASN A 804 0.41 -8.91 39.76
C ASN A 804 1.92 -9.15 39.85
N ALA A 805 2.68 -8.12 40.25
CA ALA A 805 4.14 -8.25 40.40
C ALA A 805 4.57 -8.97 41.68
N THR A 806 3.65 -9.38 42.57
CA THR A 806 4.01 -10.19 43.75
C THR A 806 4.40 -11.63 43.40
N GLU A 807 4.09 -12.06 42.18
CA GLU A 807 4.54 -13.34 41.59
C GLU A 807 5.96 -13.26 40.99
N MET A 808 6.59 -12.08 41.01
CA MET A 808 7.97 -11.86 40.56
C MET A 808 8.89 -11.48 41.73
N SER A 809 10.20 -11.75 41.59
CA SER A 809 11.20 -11.18 42.49
C SER A 809 11.15 -9.65 42.37
N THR A 810 10.61 -8.96 43.38
CA THR A 810 10.41 -7.50 43.33
C THR A 810 11.71 -6.70 43.20
N ALA A 811 12.87 -7.35 43.37
CA ALA A 811 14.19 -6.77 43.15
C ALA A 811 14.61 -6.83 41.67
N SER A 812 15.36 -5.83 41.22
CA SER A 812 15.85 -5.74 39.83
C SER A 812 17.20 -5.06 39.78
N TYR A 813 17.97 -5.34 38.73
CA TYR A 813 19.17 -4.57 38.42
C TYR A 813 18.84 -3.55 37.36
N ALA A 814 19.14 -2.27 37.62
CA ALA A 814 18.85 -1.15 36.73
C ALA A 814 20.10 -0.34 36.38
N THR A 815 20.10 0.28 35.21
CA THR A 815 21.08 1.27 34.76
C THR A 815 20.38 2.49 34.17
N THR A 816 21.07 3.63 34.16
CA THR A 816 20.55 4.88 33.54
C THR A 816 21.02 5.02 32.09
N VAL A 817 20.14 5.56 31.25
CA VAL A 817 20.42 5.91 29.85
C VAL A 817 20.18 7.42 29.69
N GLN A 818 21.19 8.14 29.17
CA GLN A 818 21.18 9.61 29.08
C GLN A 818 20.45 10.13 27.83
N GLU A 819 20.52 9.41 26.71
CA GLU A 819 19.83 9.74 25.47
C GLU A 819 18.63 8.80 25.29
N ARG A 820 17.47 9.32 24.86
CA ARG A 820 16.30 8.49 24.57
C ARG A 820 16.57 7.69 23.29
N PRO A 821 16.59 6.34 23.30
CA PRO A 821 16.73 5.56 22.08
C PRO A 821 15.53 5.74 21.16
N PHE A 822 15.79 5.86 19.86
CA PHE A 822 14.82 6.12 18.79
C PHE A 822 14.54 4.90 17.92
N GLY A 823 14.53 3.70 18.50
CA GLY A 823 14.03 2.51 17.81
C GLY A 823 14.38 1.16 18.45
N LYS A 824 13.81 0.11 17.88
CA LYS A 824 13.96 -1.31 18.28
C LYS A 824 15.41 -1.79 18.32
N GLU A 825 16.22 -1.37 17.34
CA GLU A 825 17.66 -1.70 17.26
C GLU A 825 18.45 -1.11 18.43
N GLU A 826 18.24 0.17 18.74
CA GLU A 826 18.91 0.85 19.86
C GLU A 826 18.47 0.28 21.21
N TRP A 827 17.17 0.01 21.37
CA TRP A 827 16.63 -0.71 22.53
C TRP A 827 17.24 -2.11 22.71
N ARG A 828 17.31 -2.90 21.63
CA ARG A 828 17.94 -4.22 21.59
C ARG A 828 19.43 -4.13 21.95
N ALA A 829 20.15 -3.13 21.46
CA ALA A 829 21.56 -2.91 21.77
C ALA A 829 21.79 -2.53 23.25
N ILE A 830 20.99 -1.61 23.81
CA ILE A 830 21.04 -1.22 25.23
C ILE A 830 20.80 -2.43 26.13
N LEU A 831 19.71 -3.19 25.87
CA LEU A 831 19.37 -4.38 26.64
C LEU A 831 20.44 -5.47 26.56
N THR A 832 20.98 -5.73 25.36
CA THR A 832 22.05 -6.73 25.15
C THR A 832 23.33 -6.33 25.88
N ASN A 833 23.75 -5.07 25.78
CA ASN A 833 24.94 -4.56 26.45
C ASN A 833 24.79 -4.57 27.98
N PHE A 834 23.63 -4.18 28.50
CA PHE A 834 23.37 -4.20 29.94
C PHE A 834 23.31 -5.63 30.50
N GLY A 835 22.58 -6.54 29.84
CA GLY A 835 22.52 -7.96 30.22
C GLY A 835 23.90 -8.63 30.20
N LYS A 836 24.72 -8.34 29.18
CA LYS A 836 26.12 -8.76 29.14
C LYS A 836 26.91 -8.22 30.35
N THR A 837 26.72 -6.96 30.72
CA THR A 837 27.43 -6.34 31.85
C THR A 837 27.02 -6.97 33.20
N LEU A 838 25.74 -7.32 33.37
CA LEU A 838 25.27 -8.10 34.52
C LEU A 838 25.91 -9.50 34.56
N THR A 839 26.02 -10.15 33.40
CA THR A 839 26.67 -11.47 33.24
C THR A 839 28.16 -11.41 33.60
N GLU A 840 28.89 -10.40 33.12
CA GLU A 840 30.31 -10.19 33.41
C GLU A 840 30.58 -9.88 34.89
N LYS A 841 29.60 -9.29 35.60
CA LYS A 841 29.61 -9.11 37.06
C LYS A 841 29.12 -10.33 37.87
N GLY A 842 28.67 -11.40 37.21
CA GLY A 842 28.14 -12.60 37.86
C GLY A 842 26.80 -12.38 38.59
N LEU A 843 26.00 -11.40 38.15
CA LEU A 843 24.67 -11.12 38.69
C LEU A 843 23.62 -12.00 38.01
N LEU A 844 22.68 -12.56 38.78
CA LEU A 844 21.63 -13.45 38.26
C LEU A 844 20.35 -12.69 37.96
N PHE A 845 19.96 -12.65 36.69
CA PHE A 845 18.79 -11.91 36.19
C PHE A 845 18.01 -12.72 35.15
N SER A 846 16.81 -12.26 34.81
CA SER A 846 15.96 -12.89 33.79
C SER A 846 16.07 -12.18 32.44
N GLU A 847 16.84 -12.74 31.50
CA GLU A 847 17.04 -12.19 30.14
C GLU A 847 15.73 -11.97 29.37
N ARG A 848 14.68 -12.75 29.67
CA ARG A 848 13.35 -12.65 29.04
C ARG A 848 12.42 -11.62 29.70
N ALA A 849 12.82 -11.07 30.85
CA ALA A 849 12.03 -10.13 31.62
C ALA A 849 12.85 -8.85 31.85
N ALA A 850 12.98 -8.09 30.76
CA ALA A 850 13.47 -6.72 30.78
C ALA A 850 12.31 -5.74 31.02
N PHE A 851 12.63 -4.58 31.59
CA PHE A 851 11.71 -3.45 31.62
C PHE A 851 12.44 -2.11 31.60
N PHE A 852 11.73 -1.04 31.26
CA PHE A 852 12.25 0.32 31.27
C PHE A 852 11.19 1.33 31.74
N PHE A 853 11.64 2.43 32.34
CA PHE A 853 10.76 3.42 32.96
C PHE A 853 11.39 4.83 33.03
N LYS A 854 10.56 5.82 33.34
CA LYS A 854 10.95 7.18 33.73
C LYS A 854 10.14 7.56 34.98
N GLU A 855 10.74 8.24 35.95
CA GLU A 855 10.03 8.65 37.17
C GLU A 855 9.02 9.79 36.87
N SER A 856 9.41 10.78 36.04
CA SER A 856 8.44 11.68 35.41
C SER A 856 7.63 11.01 34.30
N HIS A 857 6.44 11.55 34.07
CA HIS A 857 5.51 11.15 33.00
C HIS A 857 6.22 11.08 31.62
N MET A 858 5.92 10.05 30.80
CA MET A 858 6.67 9.76 29.56
C MET A 858 6.70 10.90 28.52
N PHE A 859 5.78 11.86 28.62
CA PHE A 859 5.71 13.06 27.78
C PHE A 859 6.35 14.32 28.40
N ASP A 860 6.83 14.25 29.64
CA ASP A 860 7.57 15.34 30.27
C ASP A 860 8.91 15.56 29.53
N LYS A 861 9.22 16.85 29.33
CA LYS A 861 10.44 17.34 28.67
C LYS A 861 11.60 17.55 29.67
N SER A 862 11.44 17.16 30.94
CA SER A 862 12.56 17.10 31.88
C SER A 862 13.68 16.19 31.36
N ASP A 863 14.93 16.66 31.44
CA ASP A 863 16.16 15.93 31.08
C ASP A 863 16.51 14.82 32.10
N GLU A 864 15.48 14.23 32.73
CA GLU A 864 15.62 13.09 33.63
C GLU A 864 16.01 11.82 32.86
N PRO A 865 16.96 11.03 33.37
CA PRO A 865 17.41 9.81 32.73
C PRO A 865 16.28 8.78 32.63
N MET A 866 16.32 7.99 31.56
CA MET A 866 15.50 6.79 31.45
C MET A 866 16.22 5.63 32.14
N TYR A 867 15.48 4.78 32.86
CA TYR A 867 16.01 3.60 33.52
C TYR A 867 15.71 2.36 32.68
N VAL A 868 16.69 1.47 32.60
CA VAL A 868 16.57 0.15 31.94
C VAL A 868 16.97 -0.91 32.94
N ALA A 869 16.14 -1.93 33.10
CA ALA A 869 16.23 -2.90 34.17
C ALA A 869 15.97 -4.33 33.70
N PHE A 870 16.54 -5.28 34.43
CA PHE A 870 16.18 -6.69 34.37
C PHE A 870 15.73 -7.17 35.75
N TRP A 871 14.65 -7.95 35.79
CA TRP A 871 14.21 -8.59 37.03
C TRP A 871 15.29 -9.55 37.54
N LYS A 872 15.54 -9.53 38.85
CA LYS A 872 16.51 -10.39 39.51
C LYS A 872 16.02 -11.84 39.51
N LYS A 873 16.92 -12.80 39.36
CA LYS A 873 16.60 -14.22 39.44
C LYS A 873 16.93 -14.73 40.85
N ASP A 874 15.92 -15.25 41.55
CA ASP A 874 16.11 -15.84 42.86
C ASP A 874 16.78 -17.23 42.74
N ALA A 875 17.72 -17.53 43.63
CA ALA A 875 18.65 -18.65 43.48
C ALA A 875 18.03 -20.05 43.68
N GLU A 876 16.73 -20.13 43.99
CA GLU A 876 16.03 -21.37 44.35
C GLU A 876 14.85 -21.71 43.40
N SER A 877 14.45 -20.82 42.49
CA SER A 877 13.23 -21.01 41.66
C SER A 877 13.40 -21.85 40.39
N ASP A 878 14.61 -22.31 40.09
CA ASP A 878 14.93 -23.05 38.86
C ASP A 878 14.37 -24.49 38.81
N SER A 879 13.72 -24.99 39.86
CA SER A 879 13.15 -26.35 39.91
C SER A 879 11.67 -26.44 39.52
N GLU A 880 10.91 -25.34 39.50
CA GLU A 880 9.43 -25.41 39.36
C GLU A 880 8.89 -24.85 38.04
N MET A 881 9.37 -23.69 37.55
CA MET A 881 8.87 -23.14 36.28
C MET A 881 9.13 -24.05 35.06
N ALA A 882 10.16 -24.90 35.11
CA ALA A 882 10.46 -25.87 34.05
C ALA A 882 9.61 -27.15 34.12
N ALA A 883 8.71 -27.29 35.11
CA ALA A 883 7.93 -28.50 35.38
C ALA A 883 6.40 -28.34 35.19
N GLU A 884 5.91 -27.14 34.89
CA GLU A 884 4.47 -26.89 34.65
C GLU A 884 4.10 -26.58 33.20
N GLU A 885 5.04 -26.23 32.32
CA GLU A 885 4.71 -25.86 30.91
C GLU A 885 4.23 -27.04 30.03
N ASP A 886 4.30 -28.30 30.50
CA ASP A 886 3.90 -29.52 29.77
C ASP A 886 2.52 -30.10 30.20
N LYS A 887 1.70 -29.36 30.97
CA LYS A 887 0.34 -29.80 31.32
C LYS A 887 -0.70 -29.19 30.38
N GLU A 888 -1.15 -29.97 29.39
CA GLU A 888 -2.34 -29.66 28.60
C GLU A 888 -3.55 -29.39 29.52
N MET A 889 -4.31 -28.32 29.24
CA MET A 889 -5.59 -28.10 29.90
C MET A 889 -6.57 -29.21 29.52
N PRO A 890 -7.31 -29.81 30.47
CA PRO A 890 -8.24 -30.88 30.15
C PRO A 890 -9.40 -30.33 29.30
N THR A 891 -9.52 -30.83 28.07
CA THR A 891 -10.67 -30.55 27.20
C THR A 891 -11.95 -31.12 27.83
N GLU A 892 -12.89 -30.26 28.20
CA GLU A 892 -14.22 -30.71 28.62
C GLU A 892 -14.94 -31.39 27.45
N GLY A 893 -15.37 -32.64 27.66
CA GLY A 893 -16.14 -33.39 26.68
C GLY A 893 -17.62 -32.94 26.65
N PRO A 894 -18.33 -33.13 25.53
CA PRO A 894 -19.73 -32.75 25.42
C PRO A 894 -20.62 -33.59 26.35
N ALA A 895 -21.57 -32.94 27.01
CA ALA A 895 -22.59 -33.60 27.82
C ALA A 895 -23.85 -33.89 26.98
N ASP A 896 -24.21 -35.16 26.83
CA ASP A 896 -25.38 -35.61 26.07
C ASP A 896 -26.72 -35.45 26.81
N GLU A 897 -27.78 -35.35 25.99
CA GLU A 897 -29.22 -35.44 26.26
C GLU A 897 -29.76 -35.31 27.70
N LYS A 898 -30.71 -34.38 27.86
CA LYS A 898 -32.02 -34.75 28.44
C LYS A 898 -33.18 -34.24 27.60
N LYS A 899 -34.16 -35.12 27.41
CA LYS A 899 -35.46 -34.87 26.77
C LYS A 899 -36.49 -34.50 27.83
N GLU A 900 -37.47 -33.70 27.45
CA GLU A 900 -38.83 -33.84 27.95
C GLU A 900 -39.80 -33.39 26.84
N ASP A 901 -40.79 -34.23 26.54
CA ASP A 901 -41.84 -33.96 25.56
C ASP A 901 -43.02 -33.25 26.23
N ASP A 902 -43.79 -32.44 25.49
CA ASP A 902 -45.25 -32.52 25.58
C ASP A 902 -45.99 -31.90 24.39
N GLU A 903 -47.25 -32.32 24.18
CA GLU A 903 -48.07 -31.99 23.02
C GLU A 903 -48.88 -30.68 23.14
N LYS A 904 -49.15 -30.01 22.01
CA LYS A 904 -50.53 -29.98 21.46
C LYS A 904 -50.67 -29.38 20.06
N ALA A 905 -51.58 -29.98 19.30
CA ALA A 905 -52.05 -29.49 18.00
C ALA A 905 -53.33 -28.65 18.13
N GLN A 906 -53.59 -27.80 17.14
CA GLN A 906 -54.96 -27.51 16.72
C GLN A 906 -55.02 -27.18 15.22
N GLU A 907 -56.17 -27.44 14.61
CA GLU A 907 -56.36 -27.51 13.16
C GLU A 907 -56.86 -26.19 12.51
N MET A 908 -57.03 -26.27 11.20
CA MET A 908 -57.65 -25.35 10.23
C MET A 908 -59.14 -25.00 10.58
N PRO A 909 -59.98 -24.31 9.75
CA PRO A 909 -59.77 -23.86 8.35
C PRO A 909 -60.45 -22.52 7.90
N THR A 910 -60.37 -22.23 6.59
CA THR A 910 -61.33 -21.45 5.74
C THR A 910 -61.54 -19.94 6.00
N ALA A 911 -62.04 -19.10 5.07
CA ALA A 911 -62.00 -19.04 3.59
C ALA A 911 -62.70 -17.76 3.06
N LEU A 912 -62.58 -17.48 1.75
CA LEU A 912 -63.53 -16.78 0.85
C LEU A 912 -64.04 -15.35 1.18
N SER A 913 -63.70 -14.38 0.32
CA SER A 913 -64.57 -13.40 -0.39
C SER A 913 -63.67 -12.32 -1.02
N ASP A 914 -63.74 -11.99 -2.33
CA ASP A 914 -64.77 -11.27 -3.09
C ASP A 914 -64.88 -9.77 -2.72
N ALA A 915 -65.04 -8.80 -3.64
CA ALA A 915 -64.87 -8.78 -5.10
C ALA A 915 -64.96 -7.32 -5.63
N SER A 916 -64.57 -7.10 -6.90
CA SER A 916 -64.92 -5.90 -7.70
C SER A 916 -64.19 -4.58 -7.29
N SER A 917 -64.15 -3.51 -8.11
CA SER A 917 -64.42 -3.35 -9.55
C SER A 917 -63.84 -2.04 -10.12
N ASN A 918 -63.49 -2.05 -11.42
CA ASN A 918 -63.50 -0.91 -12.36
C ASN A 918 -62.53 0.28 -12.05
N THR A 919 -62.16 1.17 -12.99
CA THR A 919 -62.84 1.62 -14.23
C THR A 919 -61.86 1.99 -15.36
N ALA A 920 -62.40 2.21 -16.56
CA ALA A 920 -61.78 2.45 -17.87
C ALA A 920 -60.78 3.64 -17.99
N MET A 921 -59.75 3.46 -18.86
CA MET A 921 -59.60 4.04 -20.24
C MET A 921 -60.35 5.33 -20.62
N PRO A 922 -59.94 6.07 -21.70
CA PRO A 922 -58.81 5.88 -22.65
C PRO A 922 -57.90 7.16 -22.69
N ASP A 923 -57.30 7.74 -23.76
CA ASP A 923 -57.24 7.52 -25.23
C ASP A 923 -56.03 8.26 -25.93
N GLN A 924 -56.03 8.27 -27.27
CA GLN A 924 -55.40 9.14 -28.30
C GLN A 924 -54.54 10.38 -27.87
N ALA A 925 -53.35 10.68 -28.41
CA ALA A 925 -52.79 10.72 -29.80
C ALA A 925 -52.89 12.10 -30.49
N ASP A 926 -51.78 12.58 -31.09
CA ASP A 926 -51.73 13.19 -32.45
C ASP A 926 -50.33 13.78 -32.85
N ASP A 927 -50.18 13.93 -34.16
CA ASP A 927 -49.10 14.42 -35.04
C ASP A 927 -48.09 15.51 -34.60
N ALA A 928 -46.88 15.43 -35.19
CA ALA A 928 -46.32 16.46 -36.08
C ALA A 928 -45.08 15.94 -36.87
N ALA A 929 -44.74 16.56 -38.01
CA ALA A 929 -43.64 16.12 -38.90
C ALA A 929 -42.76 17.29 -39.42
N VAL A 930 -41.52 16.95 -39.84
CA VAL A 930 -40.80 17.37 -41.10
C VAL A 930 -40.89 18.86 -41.51
N PRO A 931 -39.78 19.60 -41.76
CA PRO A 931 -38.76 19.21 -42.76
C PRO A 931 -37.28 19.56 -42.45
N ALA A 932 -36.42 19.34 -43.44
CA ALA A 932 -34.98 19.64 -43.45
C ALA A 932 -34.60 20.71 -44.50
N THR A 933 -33.35 21.19 -44.42
CA THR A 933 -32.56 21.90 -45.45
C THR A 933 -31.08 21.45 -45.25
N GLU A 934 -30.26 21.13 -46.25
CA GLU A 934 -29.74 21.91 -47.40
C GLU A 934 -28.91 23.15 -47.01
N ALA A 935 -27.73 23.44 -47.58
CA ALA A 935 -26.81 22.68 -48.45
C ALA A 935 -25.44 23.43 -48.60
N ALA A 936 -24.49 22.85 -49.36
CA ALA A 936 -23.32 23.50 -50.00
C ALA A 936 -22.13 23.99 -49.11
N ALA A 937 -20.90 24.18 -49.62
CA ALA A 937 -20.14 23.55 -50.73
C ALA A 937 -18.65 24.01 -50.75
N ALA A 938 -17.79 23.24 -51.45
CA ALA A 938 -16.39 23.53 -51.83
C ALA A 938 -15.34 23.65 -50.68
N GLY A 939 -14.05 23.34 -50.88
CA GLY A 939 -13.32 22.76 -52.04
C GLY A 939 -12.08 21.99 -51.53
N SER A 940 -11.62 20.91 -52.17
CA SER A 940 -10.88 20.88 -53.45
C SER A 940 -9.40 21.29 -53.36
N SER A 941 -8.53 20.34 -53.04
CA SER A 941 -7.22 20.15 -53.70
C SER A 941 -6.69 18.73 -53.40
N ALA A 942 -5.81 18.22 -54.26
CA ALA A 942 -5.24 16.87 -54.16
C ALA A 942 -3.87 16.83 -54.86
N GLU A 943 -2.94 16.02 -54.33
CA GLU A 943 -1.73 15.46 -54.95
C GLU A 943 -1.28 14.33 -54.00
N THR A 944 -1.41 13.05 -54.38
CA THR A 944 -0.38 12.16 -54.98
C THR A 944 0.93 12.01 -54.20
N GLU A 945 1.25 10.73 -53.87
CA GLU A 945 2.51 9.98 -54.08
C GLU A 945 3.88 10.66 -53.75
N GLU A 946 4.92 9.95 -53.31
CA GLU A 946 5.31 8.55 -53.55
C GLU A 946 6.22 8.00 -52.41
N ARG A 947 6.35 6.67 -52.33
CA ARG A 947 7.24 5.84 -51.47
C ARG A 947 6.92 5.69 -49.98
#